data_AF-A0A9X2LS25-F1
#
_entry.id   AF-A0A9X2LS25-F1
#
_cell.length_a   1.000
_cell.length_b   1.000
_cell.length_c   1.000
_cell.angle_alpha   90.00
_cell.angle_beta   90.00
_cell.angle_gamma   90.00
#
_symmetry.space_group_name_H-M   'P 1'
#
loop_
_entity.id
_entity.type
_entity.pdbx_description
1 polymer ?
#
loop_
_entity_poly.entity_id
_entity_poly.type
_entity_poly.pdbx_seq_one_letter_code
_entity_poly.pdbx_strand_id
1 'polypeptide(L)'
;MTGAPKARAAGPLLLGVRHHGPGSARAVRAALEARAPRVVLIEGPPEADAIVRLAAEKDMRPPVALLAHAADDPGRAGFWPLAGFSPEWAAIQWALAHEVPVRFIDLPAANSLAMSAKETRAAEPAPTGPPAPAVPPDPAAEPAPAVASAPAGAPTPGDPAAPGDQANLGDQADPRGPADPGAPADPGGQGAPAAPAARSAERLRVDPLSVLAEAAGYDDPERWWEDVIEHRGTGGTEAFTAVAEAMAALRAEYGHGGHEDDAVREAHMRLRLREARREFGDDEVAVVCGAWHVPALGERTSVTADRKLLKGLPKVKTEISWVPWTHRRLARHSGYGAGITSPGWYDHLFHAQDRPVERWLTKVAGLLRAEDFSVSSAHVIEAVRLAETLAAMRGRPLAGLAETLDAVRAVMCEGSDVPIALVRDRLVVGDVLGEVPETAPAVPLQRDLTRTQRSLRLKPEALEREQELDLRKETDAGRSRLLHRLRLLGVDWGTPAVSRGSTGTFRETWRLRWEPELSVRVAEAGVWGTTVLSAATAKAETEARSAKGLAEVTELAERCLLAGLSGALPVVMRSLADRAALDADVGHLAQALPALVRSVRYGDVRGTDTAALGEVAVGLTERILVGLPPACVGLDADGAAEMRRHMEAVHRAIGLLSETATETGAAATGAGAETETGTEGRPHTQTGARPAETRSAGPGAADGLRARWAAMLRSLAGRDGTPATPGLIRGRAARLLLDDGRLAEDEAARLMGLALSPGTQPPEAASWIEGFIGGGAGGGMLLVHDERLLGLVDRWLISVPAEAFTDVLPLLRRTFSAYDTGVRRTLGELVRRGPSVDGPTGGQGAPAAPGFGPGLDPDRAAAVVSTVRMLLGLDPAPHANDTMEAAR
;
A
#
# COMPACT_ATOMS: atom_id res chain seq x y z
N MET A 1 -47.16 40.10 -22.95
CA MET A 1 -48.21 40.12 -21.90
C MET A 1 -47.50 40.13 -20.56
N THR A 2 -47.78 41.11 -19.70
CA THR A 2 -47.16 41.24 -18.37
C THR A 2 -47.85 40.30 -17.38
N GLY A 3 -47.29 39.12 -17.17
CA GLY A 3 -47.70 38.26 -16.06
C GLY A 3 -47.32 38.92 -14.74
N ALA A 4 -48.29 39.08 -13.83
CA ALA A 4 -47.99 39.53 -12.47
C ALA A 4 -47.04 38.52 -11.79
N PRO A 5 -46.06 38.96 -10.97
CA PRO A 5 -45.21 38.04 -10.25
C PRO A 5 -46.07 37.16 -9.33
N LYS A 6 -45.88 35.83 -9.39
CA LYS A 6 -46.44 34.92 -8.39
C LYS A 6 -46.05 35.45 -7.01
N ALA A 7 -47.01 35.49 -6.09
CA ALA A 7 -46.74 35.92 -4.72
C ALA A 7 -45.57 35.10 -4.14
N ARG A 8 -44.52 35.80 -3.70
CA ARG A 8 -43.38 35.17 -3.02
C ARG A 8 -43.92 34.38 -1.83
N ALA A 9 -43.56 33.10 -1.73
CA ALA A 9 -43.94 32.27 -0.58
C ALA A 9 -43.36 32.88 0.71
N ALA A 10 -44.13 32.90 1.79
CA ALA A 10 -43.73 33.56 3.02
C ALA A 10 -42.67 32.75 3.79
N GLY A 11 -41.51 33.37 4.06
CA GLY A 11 -40.41 32.82 4.87
C GLY A 11 -39.17 32.42 4.05
N PRO A 12 -38.13 31.90 4.74
CA PRO A 12 -36.86 31.56 4.10
C PRO A 12 -37.02 30.39 3.11
N LEU A 13 -36.30 30.46 1.99
CA LEU A 13 -36.25 29.37 1.01
C LEU A 13 -35.31 28.27 1.53
N LEU A 14 -35.87 27.15 1.99
CA LEU A 14 -35.09 25.99 2.42
C LEU A 14 -34.94 25.00 1.26
N LEU A 15 -33.70 24.72 0.85
CA LEU A 15 -33.35 23.83 -0.25
C LEU A 15 -32.63 22.61 0.33
N GLY A 16 -33.41 21.56 0.61
CA GLY A 16 -32.89 20.29 1.11
C GLY A 16 -32.26 19.48 -0.01
N VAL A 17 -30.96 19.28 0.06
CA VAL A 17 -30.18 18.65 -1.01
C VAL A 17 -29.53 17.35 -0.55
N ARG A 18 -29.09 16.57 -1.54
CA ARG A 18 -27.97 15.67 -1.40
C ARG A 18 -26.71 16.41 -1.88
N HIS A 19 -25.63 16.38 -1.11
CA HIS A 19 -24.42 17.20 -1.31
C HIS A 19 -23.74 17.08 -2.70
N HIS A 20 -24.12 16.07 -3.49
CA HIS A 20 -23.54 15.76 -4.78
C HIS A 20 -24.59 15.15 -5.73
N GLY A 21 -25.41 16.00 -6.35
CA GLY A 21 -26.43 15.60 -7.32
C GLY A 21 -26.52 16.60 -8.48
N PRO A 22 -26.25 16.22 -9.75
CA PRO A 22 -26.17 17.15 -10.87
C PRO A 22 -27.49 17.88 -11.19
N GLY A 23 -28.61 17.17 -11.16
CA GLY A 23 -29.98 17.68 -11.18
C GLY A 23 -30.32 18.49 -9.94
N SER A 24 -29.97 18.01 -8.75
CA SER A 24 -30.11 18.80 -7.51
C SER A 24 -29.40 20.16 -7.60
N ALA A 25 -28.19 20.22 -8.16
CA ALA A 25 -27.41 21.45 -8.34
C ALA A 25 -28.05 22.40 -9.37
N ARG A 26 -28.61 21.84 -10.46
CA ARG A 26 -29.41 22.61 -11.43
C ARG A 26 -30.69 23.18 -10.78
N ALA A 27 -31.39 22.38 -9.98
CA ALA A 27 -32.61 22.78 -9.28
C ALA A 27 -32.36 23.88 -8.23
N VAL A 28 -31.26 23.78 -7.46
CA VAL A 28 -30.83 24.84 -6.55
C VAL A 28 -30.56 26.14 -7.31
N ARG A 29 -29.78 26.10 -8.39
CA ARG A 29 -29.52 27.29 -9.20
C ARG A 29 -30.81 27.92 -9.76
N ALA A 30 -31.74 27.11 -10.26
CA ALA A 30 -33.03 27.58 -10.76
C ALA A 30 -33.91 28.19 -9.65
N ALA A 31 -33.92 27.61 -8.44
CA ALA A 31 -34.65 28.12 -7.29
C ALA A 31 -34.07 29.46 -6.78
N LEU A 32 -32.75 29.60 -6.77
CA LEU A 32 -32.07 30.85 -6.42
C LEU A 32 -32.37 31.96 -7.45
N GLU A 33 -32.30 31.64 -8.75
CA GLU A 33 -32.67 32.56 -9.83
C GLU A 33 -34.13 33.05 -9.71
N ALA A 34 -35.06 32.13 -9.42
CA ALA A 34 -36.48 32.45 -9.29
C ALA A 34 -36.84 33.23 -8.01
N ARG A 35 -36.13 32.99 -6.89
CA ARG A 35 -36.38 33.67 -5.60
C ARG A 35 -35.64 34.99 -5.47
N ALA A 36 -34.46 35.10 -6.08
CA ALA A 36 -33.49 36.19 -5.93
C ALA A 36 -33.27 36.60 -4.46
N PRO A 37 -32.73 35.71 -3.60
CA PRO A 37 -32.46 36.02 -2.20
C PRO A 37 -31.33 37.05 -2.04
N ARG A 38 -31.35 37.79 -0.93
CA ARG A 38 -30.29 38.76 -0.55
C ARG A 38 -29.15 38.14 0.26
N VAL A 39 -29.28 36.88 0.67
CA VAL A 39 -28.22 36.08 1.30
C VAL A 39 -28.45 34.60 1.04
N VAL A 40 -27.37 33.85 0.80
CA VAL A 40 -27.39 32.39 0.69
C VAL A 40 -26.62 31.78 1.85
N LEU A 41 -27.28 30.90 2.59
CA LEU A 41 -26.71 30.17 3.71
C LEU A 41 -26.37 28.74 3.26
N ILE A 42 -25.16 28.27 3.56
CA ILE A 42 -24.63 26.97 3.10
C ILE A 42 -24.26 26.11 4.31
N GLU A 43 -24.56 24.81 4.25
CA GLU A 43 -24.03 23.85 5.21
C GLU A 43 -22.50 23.72 5.09
N GLY A 44 -21.81 23.88 6.22
CA GLY A 44 -20.36 23.87 6.32
C GLY A 44 -19.88 24.76 7.46
N PRO A 45 -18.58 24.72 7.80
CA PRO A 45 -18.04 25.39 8.97
C PRO A 45 -17.98 26.92 8.78
N PRO A 46 -18.51 27.74 9.71
CA PRO A 46 -18.48 29.21 9.63
C PRO A 46 -17.08 29.82 9.51
N GLU A 47 -16.02 29.10 9.91
CA GLU A 47 -14.64 29.50 9.64
C GLU A 47 -14.36 29.72 8.13
N ALA A 48 -15.09 29.03 7.24
CA ALA A 48 -14.91 29.13 5.79
C ALA A 48 -15.45 30.45 5.17
N ASP A 49 -16.24 31.25 5.90
CA ASP A 49 -16.72 32.57 5.46
C ASP A 49 -15.58 33.48 5.00
N ALA A 50 -14.40 33.35 5.63
CA ALA A 50 -13.20 34.13 5.30
C ALA A 50 -12.58 33.78 3.94
N ILE A 51 -12.79 32.56 3.43
CA ILE A 51 -12.14 32.03 2.22
C ILE A 51 -13.11 31.67 1.09
N VAL A 52 -14.42 31.81 1.31
CA VAL A 52 -15.46 31.45 0.33
C VAL A 52 -15.32 32.20 -1.00
N ARG A 53 -14.85 33.46 -0.97
CA ARG A 53 -14.65 34.28 -2.18
C ARG A 53 -13.66 33.69 -3.18
N LEU A 54 -12.72 32.87 -2.71
CA LEU A 54 -11.75 32.17 -3.58
C LEU A 54 -12.44 31.18 -4.53
N ALA A 55 -13.68 30.76 -4.24
CA ALA A 55 -14.48 29.93 -5.15
C ALA A 55 -14.75 30.60 -6.50
N ALA A 56 -14.77 31.94 -6.57
CA ALA A 56 -14.97 32.68 -7.82
C ALA A 56 -13.69 32.86 -8.66
N GLU A 57 -12.51 32.45 -8.17
CA GLU A 57 -11.27 32.55 -8.94
C GLU A 57 -11.21 31.48 -10.05
N LYS A 58 -10.75 31.87 -11.24
CA LYS A 58 -10.69 31.01 -12.45
C LYS A 58 -9.86 29.73 -12.29
N ASP A 59 -8.88 29.76 -11.38
CA ASP A 59 -7.98 28.65 -11.10
C ASP A 59 -8.49 27.77 -9.95
N MET A 60 -9.63 28.11 -9.35
CA MET A 60 -10.38 27.22 -8.46
C MET A 60 -11.25 26.28 -9.29
N ARG A 61 -10.88 25.01 -9.36
CA ARG A 61 -11.58 24.00 -10.15
C ARG A 61 -11.90 22.78 -9.28
N PRO A 62 -13.19 22.49 -9.04
CA PRO A 62 -13.57 21.29 -8.29
C PRO A 62 -13.16 20.01 -9.07
N PRO A 63 -13.01 18.85 -8.39
CA PRO A 63 -13.32 18.60 -6.99
C PRO A 63 -12.30 19.24 -6.01
N VAL A 64 -12.78 20.02 -5.05
CA VAL A 64 -11.98 20.65 -3.99
C VAL A 64 -12.60 20.34 -2.64
N ALA A 65 -11.88 20.54 -1.54
CA ALA A 65 -12.44 20.45 -0.20
C ALA A 65 -12.04 21.66 0.64
N LEU A 66 -12.93 22.08 1.54
CA LEU A 66 -12.53 22.82 2.72
C LEU A 66 -11.78 21.85 3.63
N LEU A 67 -10.52 22.14 3.95
CA LEU A 67 -9.75 21.47 5.00
C LEU A 67 -9.72 22.38 6.22
N ALA A 68 -10.30 21.92 7.34
CA ALA A 68 -10.04 22.51 8.64
C ALA A 68 -9.21 21.53 9.49
N HIS A 69 -8.18 22.03 10.16
CA HIS A 69 -7.38 21.24 11.10
C HIS A 69 -7.15 21.99 12.40
N ALA A 70 -6.84 21.26 13.48
CA ALA A 70 -6.39 21.88 14.71
C ALA A 70 -5.02 22.56 14.49
N ALA A 71 -4.80 23.72 15.10
CA ALA A 71 -3.59 24.51 14.91
C ALA A 71 -2.39 23.97 15.72
N ASP A 72 -2.67 23.20 16.77
CA ASP A 72 -1.70 22.50 17.63
C ASP A 72 -1.44 21.05 17.20
N ASP A 73 -2.38 20.43 16.49
CA ASP A 73 -2.29 19.07 15.93
C ASP A 73 -2.91 19.03 14.51
N PRO A 74 -2.11 19.29 13.45
CA PRO A 74 -2.63 19.30 12.08
C PRO A 74 -3.19 17.96 11.60
N GLY A 75 -2.79 16.83 12.20
CA GLY A 75 -3.33 15.51 11.88
C GLY A 75 -4.80 15.37 12.27
N ARG A 76 -5.26 16.19 13.22
CA ARG A 76 -6.67 16.29 13.63
C ARG A 76 -7.45 17.19 12.67
N ALA A 77 -7.75 16.64 11.52
CA ALA A 77 -8.39 17.32 10.39
C ALA A 77 -9.84 16.87 10.14
N GLY A 78 -10.57 17.71 9.41
CA GLY A 78 -11.89 17.45 8.83
C GLY A 78 -11.99 18.06 7.44
N PHE A 79 -12.75 17.39 6.56
CA PHE A 79 -12.89 17.75 5.16
C PHE A 79 -14.36 17.93 4.79
N TRP A 80 -14.68 18.98 4.04
CA TRP A 80 -15.99 19.18 3.40
C TRP A 80 -15.76 19.24 1.88
N PRO A 81 -15.86 18.10 1.18
CA PRO A 81 -15.59 18.03 -0.26
C PRO A 81 -16.75 18.61 -1.08
N LEU A 82 -16.40 19.25 -2.20
CA LEU A 82 -17.33 19.90 -3.12
C LEU A 82 -16.92 19.59 -4.57
N ALA A 83 -17.88 19.15 -5.37
CA ALA A 83 -17.72 18.87 -6.79
C ALA A 83 -18.37 19.97 -7.65
N GLY A 84 -18.09 20.00 -8.97
CA GLY A 84 -18.74 20.95 -9.89
C GLY A 84 -20.27 20.78 -9.91
N PHE A 85 -20.72 19.56 -9.65
CA PHE A 85 -22.11 19.11 -9.54
C PHE A 85 -22.64 19.05 -8.09
N SER A 86 -21.93 19.62 -7.11
CA SER A 86 -22.46 19.82 -5.75
C SER A 86 -23.48 20.98 -5.74
N PRO A 87 -24.67 20.81 -5.16
CA PRO A 87 -25.65 21.91 -5.06
C PRO A 87 -25.17 23.10 -4.24
N GLU A 88 -24.37 22.86 -3.19
CA GLU A 88 -23.70 23.87 -2.38
C GLU A 88 -22.69 24.65 -3.22
N TRP A 89 -21.90 23.96 -4.06
CA TRP A 89 -20.97 24.61 -4.98
C TRP A 89 -21.72 25.47 -6.00
N ALA A 90 -22.79 24.97 -6.59
CA ALA A 90 -23.64 25.72 -7.51
C ALA A 90 -24.27 26.96 -6.85
N ALA A 91 -24.66 26.86 -5.58
CA ALA A 91 -25.19 27.97 -4.78
C ALA A 91 -24.13 29.03 -4.44
N ILE A 92 -22.92 28.60 -4.04
CA ILE A 92 -21.77 29.48 -3.82
C ILE A 92 -21.43 30.24 -5.12
N GLN A 93 -21.32 29.54 -6.24
CA GLN A 93 -21.03 30.13 -7.55
C GLN A 93 -22.12 31.11 -7.99
N TRP A 94 -23.40 30.74 -7.85
CA TRP A 94 -24.52 31.64 -8.17
C TRP A 94 -24.46 32.91 -7.31
N ALA A 95 -24.28 32.77 -6.01
CA ALA A 95 -24.28 33.92 -5.10
C ALA A 95 -23.10 34.86 -5.36
N LEU A 96 -21.88 34.33 -5.53
CA LEU A 96 -20.70 35.13 -5.86
C LEU A 96 -20.83 35.84 -7.22
N ALA A 97 -21.43 35.18 -8.22
CA ALA A 97 -21.69 35.79 -9.53
C ALA A 97 -22.73 36.92 -9.52
N HIS A 98 -23.62 36.94 -8.52
CA HIS A 98 -24.65 37.98 -8.32
C HIS A 98 -24.31 38.96 -7.19
N GLU A 99 -23.08 38.94 -6.67
CA GLU A 99 -22.61 39.74 -5.52
C GLU A 99 -23.45 39.54 -4.23
N VAL A 100 -24.18 38.42 -4.14
CA VAL A 100 -24.99 38.05 -2.98
C VAL A 100 -24.09 37.45 -1.88
N PRO A 101 -24.17 37.92 -0.62
CA PRO A 101 -23.45 37.34 0.50
C PRO A 101 -23.71 35.84 0.66
N VAL A 102 -22.63 35.07 0.80
CA VAL A 102 -22.65 33.67 1.21
C VAL A 102 -22.21 33.58 2.67
N ARG A 103 -22.87 32.74 3.48
CA ARG A 103 -22.42 32.40 4.84
C ARG A 103 -22.59 30.93 5.14
N PHE A 104 -21.60 30.34 5.78
CA PHE A 104 -21.65 29.00 6.33
C PHE A 104 -22.36 28.98 7.70
N ILE A 105 -23.17 27.93 7.94
CA ILE A 105 -24.11 27.89 9.08
C ILE A 105 -24.06 26.64 9.95
N ASP A 106 -23.22 25.65 9.64
CA ASP A 106 -23.08 24.44 10.47
C ASP A 106 -22.29 24.73 11.75
N LEU A 107 -22.15 23.73 12.63
CA LEU A 107 -21.33 23.82 13.82
C LEU A 107 -19.87 24.18 13.46
N PRO A 108 -19.22 25.11 14.19
CA PRO A 108 -17.82 25.46 13.94
C PRO A 108 -16.89 24.26 13.93
N ALA A 109 -15.94 24.23 12.99
CA ALA A 109 -14.93 23.17 12.94
C ALA A 109 -14.13 23.08 14.25
N ALA A 110 -13.93 24.22 14.92
CA ALA A 110 -13.37 24.31 16.27
C ALA A 110 -14.08 23.43 17.32
N ASN A 111 -15.40 23.27 17.18
CA ASN A 111 -16.21 22.40 18.04
C ASN A 111 -16.20 20.96 17.53
N SER A 112 -16.53 20.73 16.25
CA SER A 112 -16.63 19.39 15.66
C SER A 112 -15.35 18.57 15.84
N LEU A 113 -14.19 19.14 15.49
CA LEU A 113 -12.89 18.48 15.65
C LEU A 113 -12.54 18.19 17.12
N ALA A 114 -13.09 18.96 18.08
CA ALA A 114 -12.84 18.75 19.52
C ALA A 114 -13.76 17.67 20.13
N MET A 115 -14.91 17.38 19.51
CA MET A 115 -15.79 16.30 19.93
C MET A 115 -15.25 14.95 19.43
N SER A 116 -14.91 14.82 18.15
CA SER A 116 -14.36 13.57 17.58
C SER A 116 -13.08 13.07 18.28
N ALA A 117 -12.23 14.00 18.72
CA ALA A 117 -11.02 13.68 19.50
C ALA A 117 -11.34 13.04 20.87
N LYS A 118 -12.44 13.46 21.50
CA LYS A 118 -12.91 12.93 22.78
C LYS A 118 -13.49 11.52 22.62
N GLU A 119 -14.17 11.25 21.50
CA GLU A 119 -14.70 9.93 21.17
C GLU A 119 -13.58 8.93 20.88
N THR A 120 -12.61 9.32 20.04
CA THR A 120 -11.43 8.50 19.74
C THR A 120 -10.69 8.11 21.03
N ARG A 121 -10.44 9.09 21.92
CA ARG A 121 -9.77 8.86 23.21
C ARG A 121 -10.64 8.10 24.24
N ALA A 122 -11.95 8.01 24.04
CA ALA A 122 -12.84 7.17 24.84
C ALA A 122 -12.93 5.73 24.30
N ALA A 123 -12.58 5.52 23.02
CA ALA A 123 -12.49 4.21 22.37
C ALA A 123 -11.10 3.56 22.50
N GLU A 124 -10.04 4.33 22.77
CA GLU A 124 -8.73 3.79 23.13
C GLU A 124 -8.80 3.04 24.48
N PRO A 125 -8.36 1.77 24.55
CA PRO A 125 -8.24 1.08 25.83
C PRO A 125 -7.21 1.81 26.70
N ALA A 126 -7.57 2.06 27.97
CA ALA A 126 -6.72 2.81 28.89
C ALA A 126 -5.30 2.24 28.94
N PRO A 127 -4.25 3.08 28.92
CA PRO A 127 -2.87 2.61 28.87
C PRO A 127 -2.59 1.75 30.11
N THR A 128 -2.28 0.48 29.88
CA THR A 128 -1.83 -0.43 30.94
C THR A 128 -0.60 0.17 31.60
N GLY A 129 -0.69 0.46 32.90
CA GLY A 129 0.44 0.93 33.69
C GLY A 129 1.62 -0.06 33.65
N PRO A 130 2.81 0.35 34.14
CA PRO A 130 3.99 -0.51 34.14
C PRO A 130 3.67 -1.85 34.83
N PRO A 131 4.11 -3.00 34.28
CA PRO A 131 3.75 -4.30 34.81
C PRO A 131 4.22 -4.42 36.26
N ALA A 132 3.30 -4.81 37.14
CA ALA A 132 3.62 -5.18 38.51
C ALA A 132 4.62 -6.37 38.51
N PRO A 133 5.56 -6.43 39.47
CA PRO A 133 6.56 -7.49 39.50
C PRO A 133 5.90 -8.87 39.59
N ALA A 134 6.35 -9.79 38.74
CA ALA A 134 5.76 -11.12 38.62
C ALA A 134 5.90 -11.91 39.93
N VAL A 135 4.76 -12.33 40.48
CA VAL A 135 4.70 -13.37 41.52
C VAL A 135 4.84 -14.72 40.80
N PRO A 136 5.73 -15.63 41.25
CA PRO A 136 5.88 -16.94 40.63
C PRO A 136 4.61 -17.79 40.80
N PRO A 137 4.22 -18.61 39.81
CA PRO A 137 2.98 -19.37 39.83
C PRO A 137 3.01 -20.53 40.85
N ASP A 138 1.83 -20.79 41.44
CA ASP A 138 1.55 -21.90 42.35
C ASP A 138 1.50 -23.24 41.57
N PRO A 139 2.29 -24.27 41.95
CA PRO A 139 2.44 -25.51 41.17
C PRO A 139 1.24 -26.50 41.25
N ALA A 140 0.04 -26.05 41.62
CA ALA A 140 -1.10 -26.93 41.95
C ALA A 140 -2.35 -26.78 41.04
N ALA A 141 -2.24 -26.22 39.83
CA ALA A 141 -3.35 -26.10 38.88
C ALA A 141 -3.15 -26.94 37.60
N GLU A 142 -4.05 -27.89 37.36
CA GLU A 142 -4.05 -28.73 36.14
C GLU A 142 -4.54 -27.97 34.89
N PRO A 143 -4.04 -28.30 33.68
CA PRO A 143 -4.38 -27.58 32.45
C PRO A 143 -5.73 -28.02 31.84
N ALA A 144 -6.56 -27.05 31.46
CA ALA A 144 -7.75 -27.27 30.63
C ALA A 144 -7.37 -27.54 29.16
N PRO A 145 -8.15 -28.33 28.40
CA PRO A 145 -7.81 -28.75 27.04
C PRO A 145 -7.96 -27.61 26.01
N ALA A 146 -7.03 -27.56 25.06
CA ALA A 146 -7.04 -26.58 23.98
C ALA A 146 -8.05 -26.93 22.87
N VAL A 147 -8.86 -25.95 22.46
CA VAL A 147 -9.72 -26.03 21.27
C VAL A 147 -8.96 -25.42 20.09
N ALA A 148 -8.67 -26.22 19.06
CA ALA A 148 -7.93 -25.77 17.89
C ALA A 148 -8.84 -25.07 16.87
N SER A 149 -8.51 -23.83 16.50
CA SER A 149 -9.16 -23.08 15.42
C SER A 149 -8.61 -23.50 14.06
N ALA A 150 -9.48 -23.90 13.13
CA ALA A 150 -9.08 -24.30 11.78
C ALA A 150 -8.84 -23.10 10.84
N PRO A 151 -7.90 -23.19 9.88
CA PRO A 151 -7.64 -22.12 8.91
C PRO A 151 -8.63 -22.12 7.73
N ALA A 152 -8.95 -20.93 7.21
CA ALA A 152 -9.81 -20.76 6.04
C ALA A 152 -9.07 -21.05 4.72
N GLY A 153 -9.73 -21.79 3.82
CA GLY A 153 -9.21 -22.13 2.49
C GLY A 153 -9.70 -21.21 1.37
N ALA A 154 -8.89 -21.07 0.32
CA ALA A 154 -9.18 -20.28 -0.88
C ALA A 154 -10.13 -21.01 -1.87
N PRO A 155 -10.84 -20.29 -2.77
CA PRO A 155 -11.79 -20.89 -3.70
C PRO A 155 -11.15 -21.42 -5.00
N THR A 156 -11.78 -22.43 -5.61
CA THR A 156 -11.53 -22.88 -7.00
C THR A 156 -12.87 -23.14 -7.73
N PRO A 157 -12.92 -23.10 -9.09
CA PRO A 157 -14.18 -22.84 -9.82
C PRO A 157 -14.71 -24.02 -10.67
N GLY A 158 -16.05 -24.07 -10.87
CA GLY A 158 -16.85 -24.73 -11.95
C GLY A 158 -16.62 -26.23 -12.27
N ASP A 159 -17.54 -27.04 -12.80
CA ASP A 159 -18.97 -26.99 -13.24
C ASP A 159 -19.33 -28.48 -13.58
N PRO A 160 -20.52 -28.93 -14.10
CA PRO A 160 -21.87 -28.35 -14.21
C PRO A 160 -23.04 -29.29 -13.78
N ALA A 161 -24.27 -28.78 -13.96
CA ALA A 161 -25.65 -29.37 -14.10
C ALA A 161 -25.83 -30.91 -14.35
N ALA A 162 -26.95 -31.63 -14.08
CA ALA A 162 -28.38 -31.38 -13.73
C ALA A 162 -29.06 -32.74 -13.28
N PRO A 163 -30.40 -33.01 -13.40
CA PRO A 163 -31.62 -32.41 -12.80
C PRO A 163 -32.55 -33.43 -12.06
N GLY A 164 -33.68 -32.96 -11.49
CA GLY A 164 -34.86 -33.77 -11.06
C GLY A 164 -35.33 -33.47 -9.63
N ASP A 165 -36.35 -32.65 -9.33
CA ASP A 165 -37.79 -32.63 -9.71
C ASP A 165 -38.72 -33.26 -8.63
N GLN A 166 -39.97 -32.80 -8.58
CA GLN A 166 -41.11 -33.14 -7.71
C GLN A 166 -41.34 -32.35 -6.41
N ALA A 167 -42.39 -31.53 -6.49
CA ALA A 167 -43.05 -30.77 -5.44
C ALA A 167 -43.80 -31.61 -4.38
N ASN A 168 -44.16 -30.99 -3.25
CA ASN A 168 -45.55 -31.02 -2.82
C ASN A 168 -45.96 -29.75 -2.03
N LEU A 169 -47.27 -29.51 -1.94
CA LEU A 169 -47.94 -28.30 -1.44
C LEU A 169 -48.59 -28.48 -0.06
N GLY A 170 -48.76 -27.36 0.66
CA GLY A 170 -49.80 -27.17 1.69
C GLY A 170 -49.50 -27.70 3.10
N ASP A 171 -50.18 -27.22 4.15
CA ASP A 171 -51.10 -26.08 4.27
C ASP A 171 -51.27 -25.66 5.75
N GLN A 172 -51.62 -24.38 5.98
CA GLN A 172 -52.35 -23.78 7.12
C GLN A 172 -52.14 -24.14 8.62
N ALA A 173 -51.90 -23.07 9.38
CA ALA A 173 -52.66 -22.60 10.57
C ALA A 173 -52.33 -23.04 12.03
N ASP A 174 -51.95 -22.00 12.80
CA ASP A 174 -52.02 -21.70 14.25
C ASP A 174 -53.48 -21.85 14.83
N PRO A 175 -53.85 -21.66 16.15
CA PRO A 175 -53.07 -21.36 17.37
C PRO A 175 -53.42 -22.10 18.71
N ARG A 176 -52.68 -21.69 19.79
CA ARG A 176 -53.05 -21.60 21.23
C ARG A 176 -52.94 -22.86 22.15
N GLY A 177 -52.33 -22.67 23.34
CA GLY A 177 -52.04 -23.67 24.40
C GLY A 177 -53.17 -23.88 25.45
N PRO A 178 -52.89 -24.54 26.60
CA PRO A 178 -52.36 -23.80 27.78
C PRO A 178 -51.49 -24.57 28.83
N ALA A 179 -50.92 -23.79 29.77
CA ALA A 179 -50.49 -24.01 31.19
C ALA A 179 -50.73 -25.40 31.87
N ASP A 180 -49.77 -26.06 32.58
CA ASP A 180 -49.09 -25.75 33.90
C ASP A 180 -49.60 -26.73 35.01
N PRO A 181 -48.99 -27.01 36.20
CA PRO A 181 -47.67 -26.66 36.81
C PRO A 181 -46.81 -27.88 37.29
N GLY A 182 -45.68 -27.64 37.99
CA GLY A 182 -45.01 -28.66 38.82
C GLY A 182 -43.66 -28.30 39.49
N ALA A 183 -43.68 -27.72 40.70
CA ALA A 183 -42.50 -27.53 41.57
C ALA A 183 -42.67 -28.30 42.90
N PRO A 184 -41.57 -28.62 43.62
CA PRO A 184 -41.30 -27.85 44.84
C PRO A 184 -39.81 -27.48 45.04
N ALA A 185 -39.57 -26.54 45.95
CA ALA A 185 -38.26 -25.95 46.28
C ALA A 185 -37.74 -26.44 47.65
N ASP A 186 -36.42 -26.27 47.92
CA ASP A 186 -35.87 -25.51 49.07
C ASP A 186 -34.34 -25.25 48.85
N PRO A 187 -33.53 -24.60 49.74
CA PRO A 187 -33.16 -23.21 49.49
C PRO A 187 -31.65 -22.87 49.60
N GLY A 188 -31.31 -21.61 49.27
CA GLY A 188 -30.25 -20.87 49.97
C GLY A 188 -28.92 -20.70 49.22
N GLY A 189 -28.71 -19.51 48.65
CA GLY A 189 -27.42 -19.09 48.09
C GLY A 189 -27.51 -17.72 47.44
N GLN A 190 -27.11 -16.67 48.16
CA GLN A 190 -27.19 -15.29 47.65
C GLN A 190 -26.08 -15.03 46.64
N GLY A 191 -26.46 -14.74 45.40
CA GLY A 191 -25.58 -14.24 44.36
C GLY A 191 -26.43 -13.58 43.28
N ALA A 192 -26.45 -12.26 43.25
CA ALA A 192 -27.16 -11.53 42.19
C ALA A 192 -26.49 -11.88 40.84
N PRO A 193 -27.24 -12.38 39.84
CA PRO A 193 -26.68 -12.55 38.52
C PRO A 193 -26.33 -11.16 38.00
N ALA A 194 -25.05 -10.94 37.71
CA ALA A 194 -24.62 -9.73 37.03
C ALA A 194 -25.46 -9.56 35.77
N ALA A 195 -26.06 -8.38 35.60
CA ALA A 195 -26.79 -8.07 34.37
C ALA A 195 -25.89 -8.42 33.18
N PRO A 196 -26.41 -9.08 32.13
CA PRO A 196 -25.60 -9.46 30.98
C PRO A 196 -24.91 -8.21 30.48
N ALA A 197 -23.57 -8.20 30.56
CA ALA A 197 -22.77 -7.03 30.26
C ALA A 197 -23.24 -6.49 28.91
N ALA A 198 -23.70 -5.23 28.91
CA ALA A 198 -24.25 -4.60 27.72
C ALA A 198 -23.15 -4.55 26.66
N ARG A 199 -23.11 -5.58 25.81
CA ARG A 199 -22.37 -5.57 24.56
C ARG A 199 -22.84 -4.32 23.86
N SER A 200 -21.92 -3.38 23.67
CA SER A 200 -22.19 -2.07 23.10
C SER A 200 -22.82 -2.30 21.73
N ALA A 201 -24.14 -2.24 21.67
CA ALA A 201 -24.85 -2.31 20.42
C ALA A 201 -24.42 -1.08 19.63
N GLU A 202 -23.68 -1.28 18.55
CA GLU A 202 -23.49 -0.26 17.53
C GLU A 202 -24.89 0.24 17.18
N ARG A 203 -25.16 1.50 17.52
CA ARG A 203 -26.45 2.12 17.25
C ARG A 203 -26.53 2.28 15.74
N LEU A 204 -27.18 1.31 15.09
CA LEU A 204 -27.49 1.31 13.66
C LEU A 204 -28.04 2.68 13.29
N ARG A 205 -27.20 3.48 12.61
CA ARG A 205 -27.59 4.78 12.08
C ARG A 205 -28.53 4.52 10.92
N VAL A 206 -29.71 5.14 10.95
CA VAL A 206 -30.70 5.03 9.89
C VAL A 206 -30.22 5.88 8.71
N ASP A 207 -30.02 5.30 7.53
CA ASP A 207 -29.86 6.07 6.30
C ASP A 207 -31.25 6.50 5.79
N PRO A 208 -31.59 7.80 5.79
CA PRO A 208 -32.89 8.28 5.34
C PRO A 208 -33.17 7.97 3.87
N LEU A 209 -32.14 7.89 3.02
CA LEU A 209 -32.32 7.62 1.59
C LEU A 209 -32.63 6.15 1.33
N SER A 210 -31.95 5.22 2.01
CA SER A 210 -32.27 3.79 1.98
C SER A 210 -33.72 3.51 2.39
N VAL A 211 -34.21 4.11 3.48
CA VAL A 211 -35.60 3.89 3.93
C VAL A 211 -36.63 4.41 2.90
N LEU A 212 -36.39 5.57 2.26
CA LEU A 212 -37.30 6.09 1.21
C LEU A 212 -37.26 5.24 -0.05
N ALA A 213 -36.09 4.70 -0.40
CA ALA A 213 -35.92 3.81 -1.54
C ALA A 213 -36.66 2.48 -1.31
N GLU A 214 -36.44 1.82 -0.17
CA GLU A 214 -37.14 0.59 0.22
C GLU A 214 -38.65 0.78 0.25
N ALA A 215 -39.14 1.87 0.85
CA ALA A 215 -40.57 2.22 0.89
C ALA A 215 -41.17 2.50 -0.50
N ALA A 216 -40.35 2.92 -1.47
CA ALA A 216 -40.73 3.10 -2.87
C ALA A 216 -40.54 1.84 -3.73
N GLY A 217 -40.07 0.72 -3.16
CA GLY A 217 -39.81 -0.54 -3.86
C GLY A 217 -38.50 -0.59 -4.64
N TYR A 218 -37.51 0.25 -4.28
CA TYR A 218 -36.17 0.25 -4.86
C TYR A 218 -35.20 -0.54 -3.97
N ASP A 219 -34.29 -1.25 -4.62
CA ASP A 219 -33.18 -2.01 -4.02
C ASP A 219 -31.90 -1.17 -3.82
N ASP A 220 -31.85 0.02 -4.40
CA ASP A 220 -30.72 0.93 -4.38
C ASP A 220 -31.18 2.39 -4.15
N PRO A 221 -30.73 3.07 -3.08
CA PRO A 221 -31.06 4.47 -2.82
C PRO A 221 -30.47 5.46 -3.83
N GLU A 222 -29.34 5.14 -4.48
CA GLU A 222 -28.78 5.95 -5.55
C GLU A 222 -29.77 6.01 -6.73
N ARG A 223 -30.21 4.83 -7.18
CA ARG A 223 -31.18 4.67 -8.26
C ARG A 223 -32.54 5.32 -7.98
N TRP A 224 -33.04 5.22 -6.75
CA TRP A 224 -34.25 5.94 -6.34
C TRP A 224 -34.08 7.45 -6.47
N TRP A 225 -32.95 7.99 -5.98
CA TRP A 225 -32.64 9.41 -6.09
C TRP A 225 -32.44 9.87 -7.55
N GLU A 226 -31.76 9.07 -8.38
CA GLU A 226 -31.64 9.31 -9.83
C GLU A 226 -33.02 9.50 -10.47
N ASP A 227 -33.95 8.55 -10.28
CA ASP A 227 -35.24 8.53 -10.97
C ASP A 227 -36.26 9.53 -10.42
N VAL A 228 -36.22 9.82 -9.11
CA VAL A 228 -37.19 10.71 -8.44
C VAL A 228 -36.75 12.18 -8.44
N ILE A 229 -35.44 12.47 -8.35
CA ILE A 229 -34.92 13.84 -8.23
C ILE A 229 -34.10 14.24 -9.47
N GLU A 230 -33.12 13.45 -9.87
CA GLU A 230 -32.12 13.88 -10.86
C GLU A 230 -32.63 13.87 -12.31
N HIS A 231 -33.52 12.92 -12.64
CA HIS A 231 -34.18 12.76 -13.94
C HIS A 231 -35.43 13.64 -14.13
N ARG A 232 -35.96 14.28 -13.07
CA ARG A 232 -37.12 15.19 -13.20
C ARG A 232 -36.68 16.55 -13.71
N GLY A 233 -36.85 16.79 -15.01
CA GLY A 233 -36.52 18.05 -15.70
C GLY A 233 -37.32 19.30 -15.31
N THR A 234 -37.99 19.30 -14.16
CA THR A 234 -38.82 20.41 -13.65
C THR A 234 -38.02 21.28 -12.68
N GLY A 235 -37.48 22.41 -13.16
CA GLY A 235 -36.75 23.40 -12.36
C GLY A 235 -37.63 24.24 -11.42
N GLY A 236 -38.45 23.58 -10.60
CA GLY A 236 -39.34 24.20 -9.62
C GLY A 236 -38.98 23.81 -8.18
N THR A 237 -39.44 24.58 -7.20
CA THR A 237 -39.20 24.31 -5.77
C THR A 237 -39.95 23.11 -5.21
N GLU A 238 -40.90 22.56 -5.96
CA GLU A 238 -41.80 21.47 -5.56
C GLU A 238 -41.04 20.19 -5.14
N ALA A 239 -39.92 19.88 -5.80
CA ALA A 239 -39.06 18.75 -5.44
C ALA A 239 -38.46 18.92 -4.03
N PHE A 240 -38.00 20.14 -3.69
CA PHE A 240 -37.46 20.44 -2.35
C PHE A 240 -38.55 20.36 -1.27
N THR A 241 -39.78 20.78 -1.59
CA THR A 241 -40.93 20.62 -0.68
C THR A 241 -41.24 19.15 -0.41
N ALA A 242 -41.33 18.32 -1.46
CA ALA A 242 -41.59 16.88 -1.31
C ALA A 242 -40.48 16.16 -0.53
N VAL A 243 -39.21 16.51 -0.77
CA VAL A 243 -38.07 15.98 -0.01
C VAL A 243 -38.15 16.42 1.46
N ALA A 244 -38.50 17.67 1.76
CA ALA A 244 -38.65 18.16 3.12
C ALA A 244 -39.80 17.45 3.88
N GLU A 245 -40.93 17.18 3.20
CA GLU A 245 -42.05 16.40 3.77
C GLU A 245 -41.65 14.95 4.06
N ALA A 246 -40.95 14.30 3.14
CA ALA A 246 -40.43 12.94 3.33
C ALA A 246 -39.45 12.84 4.52
N MET A 247 -38.51 13.79 4.62
CA MET A 247 -37.56 13.85 5.75
C MET A 247 -38.27 14.16 7.08
N ALA A 248 -39.33 14.98 7.07
CA ALA A 248 -40.13 15.24 8.26
C ALA A 248 -40.90 13.99 8.73
N ALA A 249 -41.44 13.19 7.80
CA ALA A 249 -42.09 11.92 8.12
C ALA A 249 -41.10 10.92 8.74
N LEU A 250 -39.92 10.74 8.15
CA LEU A 250 -38.88 9.89 8.72
C LEU A 250 -38.44 10.33 10.12
N ARG A 251 -38.27 11.64 10.35
CA ARG A 251 -37.91 12.15 11.69
C ARG A 251 -39.03 11.98 12.73
N ALA A 252 -40.29 11.89 12.31
CA ALA A 252 -41.40 11.57 13.21
C ALA A 252 -41.40 10.10 13.65
N GLU A 253 -40.92 9.19 12.79
CA GLU A 253 -40.84 7.74 13.06
C GLU A 253 -39.53 7.32 13.76
N TYR A 254 -38.38 7.78 13.23
CA TYR A 254 -37.04 7.38 13.66
C TYR A 254 -36.33 8.42 14.57
N GLY A 255 -36.97 9.55 14.87
CA GLY A 255 -36.39 10.63 15.67
C GLY A 255 -35.15 11.24 15.02
N HIS A 256 -34.01 11.19 15.72
CA HIS A 256 -32.70 11.61 15.20
C HIS A 256 -31.94 10.49 14.46
N GLY A 257 -32.51 9.29 14.27
CA GLY A 257 -31.89 8.22 13.46
C GLY A 257 -30.53 7.70 13.96
N GLY A 258 -30.14 7.99 15.21
CA GLY A 258 -28.79 7.70 15.74
C GLY A 258 -27.78 8.84 15.64
N HIS A 259 -28.19 10.01 15.13
CA HIS A 259 -27.34 11.21 14.97
C HIS A 259 -27.51 12.18 16.15
N GLU A 260 -27.00 11.82 17.33
CA GLU A 260 -27.16 12.66 18.55
C GLU A 260 -26.47 14.04 18.42
N ASP A 261 -25.38 14.13 17.66
CA ASP A 261 -24.68 15.40 17.40
C ASP A 261 -25.45 16.37 16.49
N ASP A 262 -26.38 15.88 15.67
CA ASP A 262 -27.16 16.73 14.77
C ASP A 262 -28.03 17.73 15.55
N ALA A 263 -28.50 17.38 16.74
CA ALA A 263 -29.22 18.32 17.61
C ALA A 263 -28.37 19.56 17.97
N VAL A 264 -27.04 19.39 18.08
CA VAL A 264 -26.08 20.45 18.37
C VAL A 264 -25.78 21.28 17.10
N ARG A 265 -25.63 20.61 15.96
CA ARG A 265 -25.46 21.25 14.63
C ARG A 265 -26.67 22.09 14.25
N GLU A 266 -27.87 21.52 14.33
CA GLU A 266 -29.14 22.16 14.02
C GLU A 266 -29.44 23.34 14.95
N ALA A 267 -29.04 23.27 16.23
CA ALA A 267 -29.12 24.40 17.15
C ALA A 267 -28.23 25.58 16.70
N HIS A 268 -27.04 25.30 16.15
CA HIS A 268 -26.18 26.34 15.56
C HIS A 268 -26.80 26.91 14.28
N MET A 269 -27.22 26.04 13.34
CA MET A 269 -27.85 26.44 12.08
C MET A 269 -29.09 27.31 12.31
N ARG A 270 -29.99 26.94 13.25
CA ARG A 270 -31.16 27.75 13.63
C ARG A 270 -30.79 29.11 14.19
N LEU A 271 -29.68 29.26 14.92
CA LEU A 271 -29.23 30.57 15.40
C LEU A 271 -28.72 31.45 14.25
N ARG A 272 -27.88 30.89 13.37
CA ARG A 272 -27.36 31.59 12.18
C ARG A 272 -28.48 31.99 11.21
N LEU A 273 -29.46 31.13 11.00
CA LEU A 273 -30.67 31.42 10.22
C LEU A 273 -31.48 32.58 10.83
N ARG A 274 -31.70 32.60 12.15
CA ARG A 274 -32.38 33.74 12.82
C ARG A 274 -31.60 35.04 12.72
N GLU A 275 -30.26 34.99 12.76
CA GLU A 275 -29.40 36.16 12.54
C GLU A 275 -29.56 36.73 11.12
N ALA A 276 -29.50 35.87 10.10
CA ALA A 276 -29.69 36.25 8.71
C ALA A 276 -31.11 36.80 8.43
N ARG A 277 -32.16 36.14 8.93
CA ARG A 277 -33.55 36.60 8.80
C ARG A 277 -33.77 38.01 9.39
N ARG A 278 -33.10 38.32 10.51
CA ARG A 278 -33.14 39.65 11.14
C ARG A 278 -32.37 40.72 10.34
N GLU A 279 -31.30 40.33 9.65
CA GLU A 279 -30.42 41.25 8.91
C GLU A 279 -30.94 41.55 7.49
N PHE A 280 -31.46 40.55 6.78
CA PHE A 280 -31.83 40.66 5.36
C PHE A 280 -33.33 40.74 5.11
N GLY A 281 -34.16 40.28 6.05
CA GLY A 281 -35.61 40.09 5.90
C GLY A 281 -35.97 38.59 5.79
N ASP A 282 -37.18 38.23 6.20
CA ASP A 282 -37.60 36.82 6.29
C ASP A 282 -37.67 36.13 4.92
N ASP A 283 -38.19 36.86 3.93
CA ASP A 283 -38.37 36.43 2.55
C ASP A 283 -37.12 36.56 1.66
N GLU A 284 -35.99 36.98 2.22
CA GLU A 284 -34.77 37.29 1.45
C GLU A 284 -33.61 36.33 1.76
N VAL A 285 -33.85 35.28 2.56
CA VAL A 285 -32.85 34.26 2.91
C VAL A 285 -33.11 32.97 2.14
N ALA A 286 -32.07 32.41 1.53
CA ALA A 286 -32.06 31.02 1.07
C ALA A 286 -31.08 30.18 1.91
N VAL A 287 -31.38 28.90 2.08
CA VAL A 287 -30.54 27.91 2.79
C VAL A 287 -30.36 26.69 1.90
N VAL A 288 -29.13 26.23 1.72
CA VAL A 288 -28.78 24.98 1.06
C VAL A 288 -28.07 24.09 2.09
N CYS A 289 -28.71 22.97 2.43
CA CYS A 289 -28.20 22.01 3.40
C CYS A 289 -28.71 20.60 3.09
N GLY A 290 -28.07 19.59 3.69
CA GLY A 290 -28.51 18.20 3.67
C GLY A 290 -29.99 18.08 4.01
N ALA A 291 -30.73 17.37 3.18
CA ALA A 291 -32.19 17.25 3.26
C ALA A 291 -32.72 16.87 4.66
N TRP A 292 -31.95 16.06 5.41
CA TRP A 292 -32.23 15.66 6.78
C TRP A 292 -32.40 16.83 7.77
N HIS A 293 -31.66 17.93 7.57
CA HIS A 293 -31.69 19.09 8.48
C HIS A 293 -32.86 20.05 8.21
N VAL A 294 -33.46 20.03 7.01
CA VAL A 294 -34.51 20.99 6.62
C VAL A 294 -35.70 21.03 7.60
N PRO A 295 -36.29 19.90 8.05
CA PRO A 295 -37.38 19.93 9.03
C PRO A 295 -36.98 20.66 10.33
N ALA A 296 -35.75 20.47 10.80
CA ALA A 296 -35.23 21.08 12.02
C ALA A 296 -34.96 22.59 11.90
N LEU A 297 -34.83 23.12 10.68
CA LEU A 297 -34.73 24.56 10.42
C LEU A 297 -36.10 25.25 10.29
N GLY A 298 -37.14 24.49 9.91
CA GLY A 298 -38.54 24.94 9.91
C GLY A 298 -39.19 24.96 11.29
N GLU A 299 -38.65 24.19 12.26
CA GLU A 299 -39.24 24.03 13.59
C GLU A 299 -39.20 25.30 14.46
N ARG A 300 -40.23 25.49 15.30
CA ARG A 300 -40.36 26.60 16.25
C ARG A 300 -39.63 26.36 17.58
N THR A 301 -38.31 26.16 17.52
CA THR A 301 -37.46 26.05 18.72
C THR A 301 -37.17 27.42 19.35
N SER A 302 -37.04 27.50 20.68
CA SER A 302 -36.65 28.75 21.37
C SER A 302 -35.14 29.01 21.34
N VAL A 303 -34.74 30.29 21.27
CA VAL A 303 -33.31 30.70 21.30
C VAL A 303 -32.61 30.23 22.59
N THR A 304 -33.33 30.15 23.71
CA THR A 304 -32.81 29.66 24.99
C THR A 304 -32.50 28.16 24.95
N ALA A 305 -33.32 27.36 24.27
CA ALA A 305 -33.08 25.92 24.10
C ALA A 305 -31.85 25.67 23.22
N ASP A 306 -31.74 26.33 22.06
CA ASP A 306 -30.57 26.19 21.18
C ASP A 306 -29.27 26.61 21.90
N ARG A 307 -29.29 27.73 22.62
CA ARG A 307 -28.15 28.20 23.43
C ARG A 307 -27.79 27.25 24.57
N LYS A 308 -28.72 26.45 25.09
CA LYS A 308 -28.46 25.45 26.13
C LYS A 308 -27.65 24.27 25.55
N LEU A 309 -27.99 23.80 24.34
CA LEU A 309 -27.27 22.72 23.65
C LEU A 309 -25.83 23.12 23.30
N LEU A 310 -25.61 24.38 22.90
CA LEU A 310 -24.28 24.90 22.55
C LEU A 310 -23.40 25.28 23.75
N LYS A 311 -23.92 25.24 24.99
CA LYS A 311 -23.21 25.72 26.17
C LYS A 311 -22.23 24.67 26.69
N GLY A 312 -20.95 25.02 26.74
CA GLY A 312 -19.90 24.17 27.34
C GLY A 312 -19.31 23.13 26.39
N LEU A 313 -19.62 23.20 25.09
CA LEU A 313 -18.98 22.36 24.08
C LEU A 313 -17.45 22.60 24.04
N PRO A 314 -16.63 21.54 23.88
CA PRO A 314 -15.18 21.67 23.78
C PRO A 314 -14.80 22.42 22.50
N LYS A 315 -13.66 23.12 22.52
CA LYS A 315 -13.14 23.90 21.39
C LYS A 315 -11.63 23.73 21.24
N VAL A 316 -11.15 23.81 20.00
CA VAL A 316 -9.72 23.99 19.67
C VAL A 316 -9.55 25.23 18.81
N LYS A 317 -8.31 25.75 18.70
CA LYS A 317 -7.97 26.71 17.64
C LYS A 317 -7.89 25.95 16.32
N THR A 318 -8.65 26.39 15.32
CA THR A 318 -8.64 25.83 13.96
C THR A 318 -7.99 26.76 12.95
N GLU A 319 -7.43 26.17 11.91
CA GLU A 319 -7.02 26.86 10.68
C GLU A 319 -7.73 26.19 9.50
N ILE A 320 -8.10 26.99 8.49
CA ILE A 320 -8.93 26.53 7.37
C ILE A 320 -8.36 26.98 6.02
N SER A 321 -8.43 26.08 5.04
CA SER A 321 -7.89 26.27 3.68
C SER A 321 -8.73 25.53 2.64
N TRP A 322 -8.55 25.89 1.37
CA TRP A 322 -9.00 25.07 0.25
C TRP A 322 -7.89 24.10 -0.13
N VAL A 323 -8.22 22.83 -0.34
CA VAL A 323 -7.29 21.81 -0.87
C VAL A 323 -7.86 21.12 -2.11
N PRO A 324 -7.00 20.73 -3.07
CA PRO A 324 -7.40 19.82 -4.15
C PRO A 324 -8.00 18.53 -3.61
N TRP A 325 -9.14 18.12 -4.16
CA TRP A 325 -9.77 16.84 -3.87
C TRP A 325 -9.75 15.95 -5.11
N THR A 326 -10.22 14.70 -4.99
CA THR A 326 -10.25 13.75 -6.13
C THR A 326 -11.60 13.06 -6.24
N HIS A 327 -11.99 12.69 -7.46
CA HIS A 327 -13.15 11.81 -7.68
C HIS A 327 -13.01 10.48 -6.92
N ARG A 328 -11.82 9.86 -6.91
CA ARG A 328 -11.55 8.64 -6.13
C ARG A 328 -11.80 8.80 -4.62
N ARG A 329 -11.66 10.02 -4.06
CA ARG A 329 -11.96 10.32 -2.65
C ARG A 329 -13.39 10.81 -2.42
N LEU A 330 -14.09 11.30 -3.44
CA LEU A 330 -15.57 11.42 -3.40
C LEU A 330 -16.22 10.03 -3.36
N ALA A 331 -15.71 9.08 -4.16
CA ALA A 331 -16.25 7.73 -4.33
C ALA A 331 -16.00 6.76 -3.15
N ARG A 332 -15.07 7.10 -2.23
CA ARG A 332 -14.71 6.22 -1.11
C ARG A 332 -15.57 6.51 0.11
N HIS A 333 -16.19 5.46 0.63
CA HIS A 333 -16.79 5.39 1.98
C HIS A 333 -15.71 5.43 3.07
N SER A 334 -14.93 6.51 3.16
CA SER A 334 -14.10 6.79 4.33
C SER A 334 -14.94 7.48 5.42
N GLY A 335 -14.42 7.59 6.64
CA GLY A 335 -15.06 8.36 7.73
C GLY A 335 -15.20 9.87 7.47
N TYR A 336 -14.80 10.35 6.29
CA TYR A 336 -14.94 11.71 5.78
C TYR A 336 -15.48 11.72 4.34
N GLY A 337 -16.18 10.65 3.94
CA GLY A 337 -16.64 10.41 2.57
C GLY A 337 -17.79 11.31 2.15
N ALA A 338 -17.88 11.58 0.85
CA ALA A 338 -18.87 12.47 0.23
C ALA A 338 -20.25 11.82 -0.01
N GLY A 339 -20.41 10.51 0.25
CA GLY A 339 -21.68 9.81 0.02
C GLY A 339 -22.05 9.69 -1.47
N ILE A 340 -21.07 9.38 -2.32
CA ILE A 340 -21.27 9.04 -3.75
C ILE A 340 -20.49 7.77 -4.06
N THR A 341 -20.97 6.96 -5.01
CA THR A 341 -20.23 5.83 -5.57
C THR A 341 -19.65 6.11 -6.97
N SER A 342 -20.27 7.01 -7.74
CA SER A 342 -20.05 7.20 -9.18
C SER A 342 -19.77 8.66 -9.63
N PRO A 343 -18.81 9.39 -9.01
CA PRO A 343 -18.60 10.82 -9.27
C PRO A 343 -18.28 11.18 -10.72
N GLY A 344 -17.60 10.32 -11.49
CA GLY A 344 -17.32 10.56 -12.91
C GLY A 344 -18.53 10.38 -13.83
N TRP A 345 -19.55 9.63 -13.39
CA TRP A 345 -20.87 9.55 -14.04
C TRP A 345 -21.70 10.81 -13.73
N TYR A 346 -21.73 11.27 -12.47
CA TYR A 346 -22.46 12.49 -12.11
C TYR A 346 -21.84 13.77 -12.68
N ASP A 347 -20.51 13.84 -12.79
CA ASP A 347 -19.80 14.89 -13.56
C ASP A 347 -20.24 14.91 -15.03
N HIS A 348 -20.32 13.74 -15.66
CA HIS A 348 -20.82 13.60 -17.02
C HIS A 348 -22.28 14.05 -17.15
N LEU A 349 -23.19 13.61 -16.26
CA LEU A 349 -24.60 14.05 -16.25
C LEU A 349 -24.78 15.55 -15.96
N PHE A 350 -23.81 16.20 -15.32
CA PHE A 350 -23.85 17.65 -15.09
C PHE A 350 -23.54 18.43 -16.37
N HIS A 351 -22.50 18.01 -17.09
CA HIS A 351 -21.98 18.70 -18.27
C HIS A 351 -22.65 18.28 -19.59
N ALA A 352 -23.05 17.02 -19.76
CA ALA A 352 -23.68 16.49 -20.96
C ALA A 352 -25.22 16.50 -20.87
N GLN A 353 -25.81 17.70 -20.94
CA GLN A 353 -27.26 17.89 -20.82
C GLN A 353 -28.04 17.38 -22.04
N ASP A 354 -27.48 17.50 -23.24
CA ASP A 354 -28.02 16.89 -24.45
C ASP A 354 -27.39 15.51 -24.67
N ARG A 355 -28.25 14.51 -24.93
CA ARG A 355 -27.86 13.14 -25.31
C ARG A 355 -26.87 12.49 -24.32
N PRO A 356 -27.21 12.44 -23.01
CA PRO A 356 -26.29 12.01 -21.95
C PRO A 356 -25.81 10.56 -22.16
N VAL A 357 -26.72 9.65 -22.52
CA VAL A 357 -26.43 8.22 -22.71
C VAL A 357 -25.49 8.02 -23.90
N GLU A 358 -25.75 8.66 -25.03
CA GLU A 358 -24.95 8.46 -26.24
C GLU A 358 -23.56 9.11 -26.13
N ARG A 359 -23.46 10.26 -25.46
CA ARG A 359 -22.16 10.87 -25.14
C ARG A 359 -21.37 10.03 -24.15
N TRP A 360 -22.02 9.42 -23.16
CA TRP A 360 -21.37 8.52 -22.22
C TRP A 360 -20.79 7.29 -22.92
N LEU A 361 -21.61 6.60 -23.71
CA LEU A 361 -21.19 5.39 -24.43
C LEU A 361 -20.14 5.71 -25.50
N THR A 362 -20.15 6.91 -26.07
CA THR A 362 -19.04 7.40 -26.92
C THR A 362 -17.74 7.61 -26.12
N LYS A 363 -17.81 8.15 -24.89
CA LYS A 363 -16.67 8.30 -23.97
C LYS A 363 -16.09 6.94 -23.56
N VAL A 364 -16.95 5.96 -23.26
CA VAL A 364 -16.58 4.58 -22.96
C VAL A 364 -15.88 3.92 -24.14
N ALA A 365 -16.44 4.01 -25.35
CA ALA A 365 -15.80 3.49 -26.56
C ALA A 365 -14.45 4.17 -26.86
N GLY A 366 -14.31 5.46 -26.53
CA GLY A 366 -13.04 6.19 -26.61
C GLY A 366 -11.97 5.62 -25.67
N LEU A 367 -12.30 5.35 -24.40
CA LEU A 367 -11.41 4.70 -23.45
C LEU A 367 -11.02 3.30 -23.92
N LEU A 368 -11.99 2.47 -24.29
CA LEU A 368 -11.74 1.09 -24.70
C LEU A 368 -10.81 1.02 -25.93
N ARG A 369 -11.00 1.91 -26.92
CA ARG A 369 -10.08 2.01 -28.08
C ARG A 369 -8.66 2.46 -27.70
N ALA A 370 -8.50 3.27 -26.67
CA ALA A 370 -7.18 3.74 -26.21
C ALA A 370 -6.38 2.64 -25.52
N GLU A 371 -7.05 1.58 -25.05
CA GLU A 371 -6.48 0.36 -24.47
C GLU A 371 -6.61 -0.82 -25.46
N ASP A 372 -6.55 -0.53 -26.76
CA ASP A 372 -6.56 -1.47 -27.91
C ASP A 372 -7.80 -2.40 -28.05
N PHE A 373 -8.91 -2.14 -27.35
CA PHE A 373 -10.16 -2.90 -27.56
C PHE A 373 -10.89 -2.48 -28.85
N SER A 374 -11.36 -3.48 -29.61
CA SER A 374 -11.98 -3.32 -30.94
C SER A 374 -13.44 -2.83 -30.90
N VAL A 375 -13.68 -1.61 -30.42
CA VAL A 375 -15.03 -1.04 -30.31
C VAL A 375 -15.41 -0.21 -31.55
N SER A 376 -16.36 -0.69 -32.35
CA SER A 376 -16.87 0.03 -33.54
C SER A 376 -17.93 1.09 -33.18
N SER A 377 -18.28 1.97 -34.13
CA SER A 377 -19.45 2.87 -33.95
C SER A 377 -20.78 2.10 -33.92
N ALA A 378 -20.85 0.91 -34.51
CA ALA A 378 -22.02 0.05 -34.41
C ALA A 378 -22.22 -0.48 -32.98
N HIS A 379 -21.13 -0.79 -32.26
CA HIS A 379 -21.20 -1.16 -30.83
C HIS A 379 -21.73 0.00 -29.98
N VAL A 380 -21.41 1.26 -30.30
CA VAL A 380 -21.98 2.42 -29.59
C VAL A 380 -23.48 2.54 -29.85
N ILE A 381 -23.93 2.41 -31.10
CA ILE A 381 -25.36 2.50 -31.47
C ILE A 381 -26.16 1.39 -30.78
N GLU A 382 -25.69 0.14 -30.82
CA GLU A 382 -26.40 -0.97 -30.20
C GLU A 382 -26.34 -0.90 -28.66
N ALA A 383 -25.25 -0.42 -28.06
CA ALA A 383 -25.19 -0.20 -26.62
C ALA A 383 -26.17 0.90 -26.15
N VAL A 384 -26.36 1.98 -26.92
CA VAL A 384 -27.39 3.01 -26.63
C VAL A 384 -28.76 2.36 -26.63
N ARG A 385 -29.10 1.68 -27.72
CA ARG A 385 -30.39 1.00 -27.90
C ARG A 385 -30.64 -0.04 -26.80
N LEU A 386 -29.62 -0.80 -26.40
CA LEU A 386 -29.74 -1.78 -25.32
C LEU A 386 -29.93 -1.10 -23.96
N ALA A 387 -29.19 -0.03 -23.65
CA ALA A 387 -29.38 0.73 -22.40
C ALA A 387 -30.80 1.32 -22.30
N GLU A 388 -31.32 1.90 -23.39
CA GLU A 388 -32.71 2.39 -23.48
C GLU A 388 -33.74 1.26 -23.32
N THR A 389 -33.48 0.10 -23.94
CA THR A 389 -34.35 -1.08 -23.83
C THR A 389 -34.37 -1.62 -22.39
N LEU A 390 -33.21 -1.69 -21.73
CA LEU A 390 -33.10 -2.09 -20.32
C LEU A 390 -33.82 -1.10 -19.40
N ALA A 391 -33.70 0.21 -19.66
CA ALA A 391 -34.41 1.24 -18.90
C ALA A 391 -35.94 1.06 -19.00
N ALA A 392 -36.45 0.86 -20.22
CA ALA A 392 -37.87 0.61 -20.47
C ALA A 392 -38.36 -0.68 -19.80
N MET A 393 -37.59 -1.79 -19.89
CA MET A 393 -37.90 -3.05 -19.21
C MET A 393 -37.90 -2.92 -17.68
N ARG A 394 -37.06 -2.03 -17.14
CA ARG A 394 -36.95 -1.73 -15.70
C ARG A 394 -37.88 -0.61 -15.22
N GLY A 395 -38.77 -0.11 -16.09
CA GLY A 395 -39.72 0.96 -15.76
C GLY A 395 -39.09 2.33 -15.46
N ARG A 396 -37.82 2.54 -15.85
CA ARG A 396 -37.08 3.78 -15.57
C ARG A 396 -37.44 4.90 -16.56
N PRO A 397 -37.43 6.17 -16.14
CA PRO A 397 -37.68 7.31 -17.04
C PRO A 397 -36.54 7.53 -18.05
N LEU A 398 -35.32 7.18 -17.68
CA LEU A 398 -34.09 7.30 -18.49
C LEU A 398 -33.14 6.13 -18.14
N ALA A 399 -32.20 5.82 -19.05
CA ALA A 399 -31.15 4.84 -18.78
C ALA A 399 -30.09 5.45 -17.84
N GLY A 400 -29.96 4.89 -16.65
CA GLY A 400 -28.97 5.32 -15.67
C GLY A 400 -27.67 4.52 -15.78
N LEU A 401 -26.80 4.67 -14.78
CA LEU A 401 -25.48 4.04 -14.80
C LEU A 401 -25.56 2.51 -14.95
N ALA A 402 -26.47 1.84 -14.25
CA ALA A 402 -26.64 0.39 -14.31
C ALA A 402 -26.94 -0.11 -15.73
N GLU A 403 -27.94 0.49 -16.40
CA GLU A 403 -28.29 0.12 -17.78
C GLU A 403 -27.15 0.38 -18.77
N THR A 404 -26.40 1.48 -18.59
CA THR A 404 -25.24 1.75 -19.46
C THR A 404 -24.10 0.75 -19.23
N LEU A 405 -23.82 0.35 -17.99
CA LEU A 405 -22.77 -0.63 -17.69
C LEU A 405 -23.14 -2.04 -18.16
N ASP A 406 -24.41 -2.45 -18.02
CA ASP A 406 -24.92 -3.71 -18.56
C ASP A 406 -24.82 -3.74 -20.08
N ALA A 407 -25.19 -2.64 -20.75
CA ALA A 407 -25.09 -2.52 -22.20
C ALA A 407 -23.63 -2.49 -22.70
N VAL A 408 -22.72 -1.80 -22.00
CA VAL A 408 -21.28 -1.83 -22.29
C VAL A 408 -20.73 -3.24 -22.11
N ARG A 409 -21.08 -3.93 -21.02
CA ARG A 409 -20.65 -5.32 -20.76
C ARG A 409 -21.07 -6.24 -21.90
N ALA A 410 -22.33 -6.17 -22.32
CA ALA A 410 -22.87 -7.03 -23.37
C ALA A 410 -22.32 -6.71 -24.77
N VAL A 411 -22.23 -5.43 -25.14
CA VAL A 411 -21.99 -5.01 -26.54
C VAL A 411 -20.55 -4.56 -26.82
N MET A 412 -19.84 -4.01 -25.83
CA MET A 412 -18.47 -3.50 -26.02
C MET A 412 -17.39 -4.39 -25.38
N CYS A 413 -17.74 -5.17 -24.35
CA CYS A 413 -16.80 -6.01 -23.61
C CYS A 413 -17.00 -7.53 -23.84
N GLU A 414 -17.92 -7.93 -24.72
CA GLU A 414 -18.22 -9.34 -25.04
C GLU A 414 -18.52 -10.19 -23.78
N GLY A 415 -19.18 -9.60 -22.77
CA GLY A 415 -19.51 -10.22 -21.48
C GLY A 415 -18.41 -10.17 -20.43
N SER A 416 -17.17 -9.81 -20.80
CA SER A 416 -15.98 -9.87 -19.94
C SER A 416 -15.99 -8.82 -18.82
N ASP A 417 -15.60 -9.25 -17.62
CA ASP A 417 -15.49 -8.39 -16.43
C ASP A 417 -14.16 -7.60 -16.36
N VAL A 418 -13.18 -7.88 -17.23
CA VAL A 418 -11.90 -7.15 -17.23
C VAL A 418 -12.03 -5.74 -17.85
N PRO A 419 -12.62 -5.54 -19.05
CA PRO A 419 -12.71 -4.21 -19.64
C PRO A 419 -13.76 -3.34 -18.93
N ILE A 420 -14.81 -3.94 -18.34
CA ILE A 420 -15.77 -3.18 -17.52
C ILE A 420 -15.15 -2.69 -16.20
N ALA A 421 -14.19 -3.42 -15.61
CA ALA A 421 -13.46 -2.97 -14.44
C ALA A 421 -12.61 -1.73 -14.74
N LEU A 422 -11.96 -1.69 -15.91
CA LEU A 422 -11.27 -0.49 -16.43
C LEU A 422 -12.25 0.70 -16.59
N VAL A 423 -13.42 0.48 -17.18
CA VAL A 423 -14.45 1.54 -17.32
C VAL A 423 -14.93 2.04 -15.95
N ARG A 424 -15.10 1.14 -14.97
CA ARG A 424 -15.48 1.50 -13.60
C ARG A 424 -14.41 2.37 -12.92
N ASP A 425 -13.14 1.98 -12.99
CA ASP A 425 -12.03 2.74 -12.39
C ASP A 425 -11.85 4.12 -13.08
N ARG A 426 -11.76 4.14 -14.41
CA ARG A 426 -11.33 5.32 -15.19
C ARG A 426 -12.45 6.30 -15.58
N LEU A 427 -13.71 5.86 -15.62
CA LEU A 427 -14.84 6.71 -16.02
C LEU A 427 -15.92 6.84 -14.94
N VAL A 428 -16.35 5.74 -14.32
CA VAL A 428 -17.44 5.78 -13.32
C VAL A 428 -16.99 6.47 -12.04
N VAL A 429 -15.85 6.04 -11.48
CA VAL A 429 -15.16 6.78 -10.43
C VAL A 429 -14.42 7.95 -11.09
N GLY A 430 -13.43 7.64 -11.91
CA GLY A 430 -12.67 8.64 -12.64
C GLY A 430 -11.57 9.32 -11.83
N ASP A 431 -10.73 10.05 -12.57
CA ASP A 431 -9.35 10.36 -12.19
C ASP A 431 -9.10 11.86 -11.98
N VAL A 432 -10.16 12.65 -11.88
CA VAL A 432 -10.08 14.10 -11.76
C VAL A 432 -9.51 14.49 -10.40
N LEU A 433 -8.44 15.29 -10.42
CA LEU A 433 -7.89 16.06 -9.30
C LEU A 433 -8.27 17.52 -9.52
N GLY A 434 -8.84 18.18 -8.52
CA GLY A 434 -9.14 19.62 -8.60
C GLY A 434 -7.91 20.51 -8.57
N GLU A 435 -8.13 21.80 -8.78
CA GLU A 435 -7.09 22.84 -8.74
C GLU A 435 -7.52 23.96 -7.78
N VAL A 436 -6.58 24.53 -7.05
CA VAL A 436 -6.80 25.60 -6.06
C VAL A 436 -5.85 26.76 -6.38
N PRO A 437 -6.31 28.04 -6.30
CA PRO A 437 -5.47 29.20 -6.61
C PRO A 437 -4.27 29.39 -5.68
N GLU A 438 -3.24 30.08 -6.16
CA GLU A 438 -2.04 30.42 -5.38
C GLU A 438 -2.31 31.38 -4.22
N THR A 439 -3.38 32.17 -4.34
CA THR A 439 -3.88 33.12 -3.34
C THR A 439 -4.43 32.43 -2.09
N ALA A 440 -4.76 31.14 -2.17
CA ALA A 440 -5.33 30.39 -1.07
C ALA A 440 -4.41 30.39 0.18
N PRO A 441 -4.99 30.48 1.40
CA PRO A 441 -4.27 30.23 2.63
C PRO A 441 -3.67 28.83 2.62
N ALA A 442 -2.37 28.74 2.85
CA ALA A 442 -1.63 27.49 2.91
C ALA A 442 -0.42 27.68 3.84
N VAL A 443 -0.05 26.63 4.57
CA VAL A 443 1.14 26.63 5.42
C VAL A 443 2.41 26.95 4.60
N PRO A 444 3.45 27.58 5.17
CA PRO A 444 4.66 27.95 4.43
C PRO A 444 5.30 26.78 3.67
N LEU A 445 5.29 25.58 4.27
CA LEU A 445 5.83 24.36 3.68
C LEU A 445 5.08 23.91 2.42
N GLN A 446 3.75 24.07 2.38
CA GLN A 446 2.92 23.77 1.20
C GLN A 446 3.22 24.75 0.06
N ARG A 447 3.48 26.04 0.37
CA ARG A 447 3.86 27.05 -0.62
C ARG A 447 5.25 26.74 -1.22
N ASP A 448 6.20 26.33 -0.39
CA ASP A 448 7.52 25.89 -0.87
C ASP A 448 7.45 24.61 -1.73
N LEU A 449 6.64 23.63 -1.31
CA LEU A 449 6.39 22.42 -2.10
C LEU A 449 5.79 22.77 -3.46
N THR A 450 4.74 23.59 -3.50
CA THR A 450 4.06 23.99 -4.76
C THR A 450 5.02 24.72 -5.70
N ARG A 451 5.86 25.62 -5.16
CA ARG A 451 6.93 26.29 -5.93
C ARG A 451 7.92 25.28 -6.52
N THR A 452 8.33 24.29 -5.74
CA THR A 452 9.30 23.25 -6.15
C THR A 452 8.71 22.27 -7.16
N GLN A 453 7.42 21.93 -7.05
CA GLN A 453 6.68 21.14 -8.03
C GLN A 453 6.67 21.82 -9.42
N ARG A 454 6.47 23.14 -9.47
CA ARG A 454 6.51 23.91 -10.72
C ARG A 454 7.90 23.97 -11.33
N SER A 455 8.94 24.28 -10.55
CA SER A 455 10.31 24.36 -11.09
C SER A 455 10.81 23.02 -11.63
N LEU A 456 10.45 21.91 -10.97
CA LEU A 456 10.78 20.54 -11.40
C LEU A 456 9.79 19.96 -12.43
N ARG A 457 8.76 20.72 -12.84
CA ARG A 457 7.69 20.26 -13.75
C ARG A 457 7.13 18.89 -13.34
N LEU A 458 6.78 18.76 -12.06
CA LEU A 458 6.26 17.54 -11.46
C LEU A 458 4.84 17.86 -10.94
N LYS A 459 3.82 17.59 -11.75
CA LYS A 459 2.42 17.89 -11.39
C LYS A 459 1.88 16.80 -10.44
N PRO A 460 1.16 17.16 -9.37
CA PRO A 460 0.27 16.24 -8.67
C PRO A 460 -0.78 15.66 -9.62
N GLU A 461 -0.92 14.34 -9.62
CA GLU A 461 -1.90 13.59 -10.44
C GLU A 461 -2.58 12.57 -9.49
N ALA A 462 -3.92 12.45 -9.57
CA ALA A 462 -4.66 11.47 -8.76
C ALA A 462 -4.48 10.02 -9.25
N LEU A 463 -4.04 9.87 -10.49
CA LEU A 463 -3.68 8.60 -11.07
C LEU A 463 -2.32 8.13 -10.61
N GLU A 464 -2.19 6.81 -10.46
CA GLU A 464 -0.88 6.20 -10.34
C GLU A 464 -0.16 6.26 -11.68
N ARG A 465 1.02 6.88 -11.66
CA ARG A 465 1.88 7.05 -12.84
C ARG A 465 3.28 6.55 -12.53
N GLU A 466 3.80 5.68 -13.39
CA GLU A 466 5.21 5.31 -13.36
C GLU A 466 6.05 6.39 -14.06
N GLN A 467 7.14 6.80 -13.42
CA GLN A 467 8.06 7.82 -13.89
C GLN A 467 9.49 7.31 -13.72
N GLU A 468 10.16 7.06 -14.85
CA GLU A 468 11.60 6.83 -14.88
C GLU A 468 12.34 8.17 -14.81
N LEU A 469 13.41 8.24 -14.02
CA LEU A 469 14.25 9.42 -13.79
C LEU A 469 15.71 9.09 -14.13
N ASP A 470 16.36 9.91 -14.95
CA ASP A 470 17.79 9.80 -15.26
C ASP A 470 18.58 10.80 -14.42
N LEU A 471 19.27 10.32 -13.38
CA LEU A 471 19.93 11.15 -12.36
C LEU A 471 21.05 12.04 -12.92
N ARG A 472 21.49 11.81 -14.16
CA ARG A 472 22.47 12.68 -14.84
C ARG A 472 21.85 13.99 -15.33
N LYS A 473 20.52 14.08 -15.41
CA LYS A 473 19.78 15.29 -15.76
C LYS A 473 19.41 16.03 -14.48
N GLU A 474 19.81 17.29 -14.36
CA GLU A 474 19.58 18.10 -13.16
C GLU A 474 18.11 18.16 -12.71
N THR A 475 17.16 18.23 -13.66
CA THR A 475 15.72 18.22 -13.36
C THR A 475 15.26 16.89 -12.75
N ASP A 476 15.75 15.75 -13.25
CA ASP A 476 15.37 14.43 -12.76
C ASP A 476 16.05 14.09 -11.43
N ALA A 477 17.31 14.50 -11.25
CA ALA A 477 17.97 14.50 -9.94
C ALA A 477 17.21 15.38 -8.93
N GLY A 478 16.71 16.55 -9.35
CA GLY A 478 15.84 17.42 -8.54
C GLY A 478 14.53 16.74 -8.14
N ARG A 479 13.86 16.04 -9.06
CA ARG A 479 12.64 15.25 -8.81
C ARG A 479 12.89 14.14 -7.78
N SER A 480 13.94 13.33 -7.98
CA SER A 480 14.34 12.28 -7.02
C SER A 480 14.60 12.85 -5.63
N ARG A 481 15.42 13.91 -5.52
CA ARG A 481 15.70 14.60 -4.25
C ARG A 481 14.42 15.09 -3.57
N LEU A 482 13.47 15.68 -4.31
CA LEU A 482 12.18 16.11 -3.76
C LEU A 482 11.38 14.91 -3.19
N LEU A 483 11.24 13.84 -3.96
CA LEU A 483 10.48 12.65 -3.56
C LEU A 483 11.09 11.98 -2.31
N HIS A 484 12.42 11.86 -2.24
CA HIS A 484 13.10 11.35 -1.04
C HIS A 484 12.93 12.26 0.18
N ARG A 485 12.95 13.59 0.03
CA ARG A 485 12.68 14.53 1.14
C ARG A 485 11.25 14.40 1.66
N LEU A 486 10.28 14.28 0.75
CA LEU A 486 8.86 14.11 1.10
C LEU A 486 8.61 12.79 1.82
N ARG A 487 9.18 11.67 1.34
CA ARG A 487 9.14 10.39 2.06
C ARG A 487 9.77 10.48 3.45
N LEU A 488 10.91 11.16 3.59
CA LEU A 488 11.53 11.37 4.92
C LEU A 488 10.59 12.17 5.84
N LEU A 489 9.84 13.13 5.31
CA LEU A 489 8.82 13.87 6.07
C LEU A 489 7.57 13.04 6.44
N GLY A 490 7.30 11.93 5.73
CA GLY A 490 6.05 11.14 5.88
C GLY A 490 4.97 11.52 4.86
N VAL A 491 5.37 12.19 3.77
CA VAL A 491 4.52 12.58 2.64
C VAL A 491 4.79 11.63 1.48
N ASP A 492 4.12 10.46 1.48
CA ASP A 492 4.34 9.39 0.50
C ASP A 492 3.69 9.64 -0.88
N TRP A 493 4.01 10.77 -1.50
CA TRP A 493 3.57 11.10 -2.88
C TRP A 493 4.16 10.13 -3.92
N GLY A 494 5.34 9.58 -3.67
CA GLY A 494 6.00 8.64 -4.56
C GLY A 494 6.57 7.44 -3.82
N THR A 495 6.46 6.26 -4.42
CA THR A 495 7.12 5.03 -3.96
C THR A 495 8.15 4.58 -5.00
N PRO A 496 9.37 4.18 -4.60
CA PRO A 496 10.31 3.56 -5.53
C PRO A 496 9.73 2.26 -6.09
N ALA A 497 9.98 1.99 -7.37
CA ALA A 497 9.63 0.77 -8.08
C ALA A 497 10.89 0.10 -8.64
N VAL A 498 10.83 -1.22 -8.80
CA VAL A 498 11.96 -1.99 -9.35
C VAL A 498 11.98 -1.82 -10.86
N SER A 499 12.99 -1.10 -11.37
CA SER A 499 13.21 -0.88 -12.80
C SER A 499 13.37 -2.20 -13.55
N ARG A 500 12.47 -2.49 -14.51
CA ARG A 500 12.58 -3.69 -15.36
C ARG A 500 13.80 -3.57 -16.29
N GLY A 501 14.86 -4.34 -16.03
CA GLY A 501 16.01 -4.45 -16.93
C GLY A 501 17.07 -3.34 -16.83
N SER A 502 17.20 -2.66 -15.69
CA SER A 502 18.24 -1.64 -15.47
C SER A 502 19.13 -1.96 -14.27
N THR A 503 20.36 -2.43 -14.51
CA THR A 503 21.41 -2.60 -13.48
C THR A 503 22.22 -1.32 -13.20
N GLY A 504 21.95 -0.22 -13.92
CA GLY A 504 22.66 1.06 -13.77
C GLY A 504 22.17 1.89 -12.58
N THR A 505 23.11 2.37 -11.77
CA THR A 505 22.89 3.25 -10.59
C THR A 505 22.37 4.66 -10.92
N PHE A 506 22.28 5.02 -12.19
CA PHE A 506 21.87 6.34 -12.67
C PHE A 506 20.37 6.43 -13.02
N ARG A 507 19.60 5.33 -12.92
CA ARG A 507 18.15 5.33 -13.18
C ARG A 507 17.35 4.96 -11.94
N GLU A 508 16.32 5.74 -11.66
CA GLU A 508 15.32 5.45 -10.63
C GLU A 508 13.93 5.37 -11.26
N THR A 509 13.16 4.34 -10.93
CA THR A 509 11.76 4.23 -11.31
C THR A 509 10.88 4.54 -10.10
N TRP A 510 9.89 5.40 -10.26
CA TRP A 510 9.00 5.85 -9.21
C TRP A 510 7.54 5.68 -9.63
N ARG A 511 6.69 5.17 -8.73
CA ARG A 511 5.23 5.24 -8.87
C ARG A 511 4.71 6.40 -8.05
N LEU A 512 4.11 7.38 -8.72
CA LEU A 512 3.62 8.62 -8.14
C LEU A 512 2.09 8.59 -8.10
N ARG A 513 1.50 8.98 -6.96
CA ARG A 513 0.05 9.19 -6.81
C ARG A 513 -0.21 10.26 -5.76
N TRP A 514 -0.92 11.32 -6.11
CA TRP A 514 -1.30 12.36 -5.15
C TRP A 514 -2.65 12.04 -4.50
N GLU A 515 -2.70 12.07 -3.17
CA GLU A 515 -3.92 11.91 -2.39
C GLU A 515 -4.14 13.15 -1.51
N PRO A 516 -5.39 13.61 -1.27
CA PRO A 516 -5.66 14.82 -0.50
C PRO A 516 -5.07 14.81 0.92
N GLU A 517 -4.99 13.64 1.55
CA GLU A 517 -4.38 13.42 2.86
C GLU A 517 -2.89 13.83 2.90
N LEU A 518 -2.19 13.83 1.76
CA LEU A 518 -0.83 14.34 1.67
C LEU A 518 -0.76 15.84 1.99
N SER A 519 -1.83 16.61 1.78
CA SER A 519 -1.92 18.01 2.19
C SER A 519 -1.89 18.17 3.72
N VAL A 520 -2.52 17.23 4.45
CA VAL A 520 -2.44 17.16 5.93
C VAL A 520 -1.05 16.72 6.37
N ARG A 521 -0.44 15.70 5.71
CA ARG A 521 0.95 15.31 5.97
C ARG A 521 1.95 16.46 5.75
N VAL A 522 1.70 17.33 4.77
CA VAL A 522 2.50 18.55 4.55
C VAL A 522 2.25 19.60 5.65
N ALA A 523 1.04 19.71 6.20
CA ALA A 523 0.77 20.57 7.36
C ALA A 523 1.46 20.05 8.63
N GLU A 524 1.34 18.75 8.94
CA GLU A 524 2.08 18.07 10.03
C GLU A 524 3.59 18.27 9.91
N ALA A 525 4.14 18.10 8.70
CA ALA A 525 5.57 18.28 8.42
C ALA A 525 6.06 19.72 8.65
N GLY A 526 5.15 20.71 8.67
CA GLY A 526 5.46 22.12 8.90
C GLY A 526 6.12 22.40 10.26
N VAL A 527 5.91 21.52 11.26
CA VAL A 527 6.57 21.58 12.57
C VAL A 527 8.10 21.53 12.45
N TRP A 528 8.63 20.84 11.44
CA TRP A 528 10.07 20.71 11.21
C TRP A 528 10.68 21.90 10.45
N GLY A 529 9.87 22.73 9.78
CA GLY A 529 10.36 23.93 9.09
C GLY A 529 9.48 24.43 7.96
N THR A 530 9.81 25.61 7.44
CA THR A 530 9.01 26.33 6.42
C THR A 530 9.32 25.97 4.97
N THR A 531 10.35 25.15 4.71
CA THR A 531 10.72 24.64 3.38
C THR A 531 10.95 23.14 3.43
N VAL A 532 10.75 22.43 2.32
CA VAL A 532 10.91 20.97 2.23
C VAL A 532 12.35 20.56 2.55
N LEU A 533 13.33 21.37 2.16
CA LEU A 533 14.73 21.17 2.52
C LEU A 533 14.98 21.36 4.03
N SER A 534 14.54 22.47 4.63
CA SER A 534 14.77 22.72 6.06
C SER A 534 14.04 21.72 6.94
N ALA A 535 12.80 21.38 6.60
CA ALA A 535 11.98 20.44 7.33
C ALA A 535 12.57 19.02 7.29
N ALA A 536 12.96 18.53 6.11
CA ALA A 536 13.59 17.22 5.99
C ALA A 536 14.95 17.17 6.71
N THR A 537 15.72 18.27 6.69
CA THR A 537 17.00 18.38 7.42
C THR A 537 16.77 18.29 8.94
N ALA A 538 15.87 19.10 9.50
CA ALA A 538 15.61 19.14 10.95
C ALA A 538 15.00 17.82 11.48
N LYS A 539 14.13 17.17 10.68
CA LYS A 539 13.60 15.84 11.01
C LYS A 539 14.72 14.79 10.98
N ALA A 540 15.54 14.76 9.93
CA ALA A 540 16.67 13.84 9.82
C ALA A 540 17.68 14.00 10.98
N GLU A 541 18.06 15.22 11.35
CA GLU A 541 18.92 15.42 12.51
C GLU A 541 18.30 14.92 13.83
N THR A 542 16.99 15.01 13.96
CA THR A 542 16.28 14.59 15.17
C THR A 542 16.16 13.07 15.24
N GLU A 543 15.84 12.41 14.12
CA GLU A 543 15.96 10.95 13.98
C GLU A 543 17.39 10.48 14.27
N ALA A 544 18.42 11.18 13.79
CA ALA A 544 19.82 10.83 14.05
C ALA A 544 20.20 10.91 15.54
N ARG A 545 19.60 11.84 16.29
CA ARG A 545 19.82 11.98 17.73
C ARG A 545 19.05 10.92 18.53
N SER A 546 17.84 10.55 18.11
CA SER A 546 16.97 9.60 18.84
C SER A 546 17.17 8.12 18.48
N ALA A 547 17.78 7.82 17.33
CA ALA A 547 18.06 6.46 16.88
C ALA A 547 18.86 5.67 17.93
N LYS A 548 18.43 4.44 18.22
CA LYS A 548 19.00 3.55 19.22
C LYS A 548 20.01 2.58 18.60
N GLY A 549 19.80 2.15 17.35
CA GLY A 549 20.62 1.15 16.68
C GLY A 549 21.56 1.71 15.61
N LEU A 550 22.65 0.98 15.32
CA LEU A 550 23.56 1.28 14.21
C LEU A 550 22.84 1.18 12.84
N ALA A 551 21.94 0.20 12.70
CA ALA A 551 21.15 0.00 11.47
C ALA A 551 20.24 1.20 11.17
N GLU A 552 19.54 1.76 12.18
CA GLU A 552 18.64 2.92 12.02
C GLU A 552 19.38 4.17 11.51
N VAL A 553 20.56 4.47 12.09
CA VAL A 553 21.38 5.61 11.66
C VAL A 553 21.99 5.37 10.28
N THR A 554 22.33 4.12 9.96
CA THR A 554 22.83 3.75 8.63
C THR A 554 21.76 3.94 7.55
N GLU A 555 20.53 3.47 7.78
CA GLU A 555 19.42 3.69 6.87
C GLU A 555 19.10 5.19 6.72
N LEU A 556 19.16 5.95 7.82
CA LEU A 556 19.01 7.39 7.80
C LEU A 556 20.10 8.10 6.98
N ALA A 557 21.35 7.61 7.02
CA ALA A 557 22.43 8.12 6.17
C ALA A 557 22.14 7.88 4.67
N GLU A 558 21.71 6.68 4.30
CA GLU A 558 21.28 6.34 2.94
C GLU A 558 20.11 7.26 2.50
N ARG A 559 19.09 7.44 3.36
CA ARG A 559 17.97 8.38 3.13
C ARG A 559 18.46 9.83 2.97
N CYS A 560 19.43 10.30 3.75
CA CYS A 560 19.95 11.67 3.67
C CYS A 560 20.71 11.96 2.37
N LEU A 561 21.48 11.00 1.86
CA LEU A 561 22.17 11.12 0.56
C LEU A 561 21.18 11.11 -0.61
N LEU A 562 20.21 10.20 -0.56
CA LEU A 562 19.14 10.12 -1.56
C LEU A 562 18.22 11.36 -1.54
N ALA A 563 18.03 11.99 -0.38
CA ALA A 563 17.34 13.27 -0.24
C ALA A 563 18.24 14.50 -0.50
N GLY A 564 19.56 14.34 -0.65
CA GLY A 564 20.51 15.44 -0.79
C GLY A 564 20.45 16.43 0.39
N LEU A 565 20.57 15.92 1.62
CA LEU A 565 20.49 16.67 2.88
C LEU A 565 21.89 16.90 3.49
N SER A 566 22.75 17.63 2.78
CA SER A 566 24.12 17.90 3.20
C SER A 566 24.24 18.55 4.59
N GLY A 567 23.24 19.35 5.01
CA GLY A 567 23.20 19.93 6.36
C GLY A 567 23.00 18.91 7.49
N ALA A 568 22.25 17.82 7.25
CA ALA A 568 22.01 16.78 8.25
C ALA A 568 23.17 15.78 8.37
N LEU A 569 23.93 15.57 7.28
CA LEU A 569 25.01 14.57 7.23
C LEU A 569 26.01 14.69 8.37
N PRO A 570 26.54 15.86 8.79
CA PRO A 570 27.45 15.95 9.92
C PRO A 570 26.87 15.44 11.25
N VAL A 571 25.56 15.57 11.48
CA VAL A 571 24.89 15.04 12.68
C VAL A 571 24.73 13.53 12.56
N VAL A 572 24.24 13.05 11.41
CA VAL A 572 24.08 11.62 11.12
C VAL A 572 25.41 10.88 11.22
N MET A 573 26.49 11.44 10.67
CA MET A 573 27.83 10.84 10.67
C MET A 573 28.45 10.75 12.06
N ARG A 574 28.27 11.77 12.92
CA ARG A 574 28.68 11.66 14.34
C ARG A 574 27.88 10.55 15.04
N SER A 575 26.56 10.57 14.91
CA SER A 575 25.69 9.52 15.45
C SER A 575 26.06 8.12 14.98
N LEU A 576 26.48 7.98 13.72
CA LEU A 576 26.93 6.72 13.12
C LEU A 576 28.27 6.28 13.73
N ALA A 577 29.25 7.17 13.80
CA ALA A 577 30.57 6.89 14.36
C ALA A 577 30.49 6.52 15.85
N ASP A 578 29.68 7.25 16.63
CA ASP A 578 29.47 6.99 18.07
C ASP A 578 28.85 5.59 18.30
N ARG A 579 27.79 5.26 17.54
CA ARG A 579 27.13 3.94 17.64
C ARG A 579 28.02 2.81 17.14
N ALA A 580 28.70 3.03 16.01
CA ALA A 580 29.67 2.09 15.50
C ALA A 580 30.76 1.81 16.53
N ALA A 581 31.35 2.84 17.16
CA ALA A 581 32.41 2.69 18.17
C ALA A 581 31.97 1.84 19.37
N LEU A 582 30.69 1.94 19.77
CA LEU A 582 30.14 1.23 20.93
C LEU A 582 29.56 -0.15 20.63
N ASP A 583 29.18 -0.45 19.39
CA ASP A 583 28.53 -1.72 19.03
C ASP A 583 29.54 -2.88 18.89
N ALA A 584 29.58 -3.75 19.90
CA ALA A 584 30.46 -4.92 19.91
C ALA A 584 29.92 -6.10 19.09
N ASP A 585 28.65 -6.08 18.67
CA ASP A 585 28.02 -7.21 17.99
C ASP A 585 28.32 -7.21 16.49
N VAL A 586 29.03 -8.24 16.02
CA VAL A 586 29.41 -8.33 14.61
C VAL A 586 28.22 -8.57 13.67
N GLY A 587 27.11 -9.14 14.15
CA GLY A 587 25.87 -9.27 13.40
C GLY A 587 25.31 -7.89 13.03
N HIS A 588 25.23 -6.97 14.00
CA HIS A 588 24.82 -5.58 13.74
C HIS A 588 25.79 -4.85 12.80
N LEU A 589 27.10 -5.00 12.99
CA LEU A 589 28.10 -4.40 12.08
C LEU A 589 27.92 -4.94 10.64
N ALA A 590 27.73 -6.24 10.49
CA ALA A 590 27.55 -6.92 9.21
C ALA A 590 26.19 -6.61 8.55
N GLN A 591 25.15 -6.31 9.33
CA GLN A 591 23.87 -5.79 8.86
C GLN A 591 23.99 -4.36 8.32
N ALA A 592 24.76 -3.50 9.00
CA ALA A 592 24.93 -2.10 8.64
C ALA A 592 25.82 -1.89 7.39
N LEU A 593 26.92 -2.62 7.27
CA LEU A 593 27.93 -2.39 6.22
C LEU A 593 27.33 -2.29 4.79
N PRO A 594 26.45 -3.19 4.30
CA PRO A 594 25.95 -3.12 2.93
C PRO A 594 25.23 -1.81 2.57
N ALA A 595 24.56 -1.17 3.54
CA ALA A 595 23.88 0.10 3.32
C ALA A 595 24.85 1.29 3.31
N LEU A 596 25.92 1.25 4.13
CA LEU A 596 27.01 2.23 4.05
C LEU A 596 27.77 2.15 2.73
N VAL A 597 28.02 0.93 2.21
CA VAL A 597 28.70 0.76 0.93
C VAL A 597 27.88 1.31 -0.24
N ARG A 598 26.57 1.03 -0.29
CA ARG A 598 25.68 1.66 -1.28
C ARG A 598 25.70 3.18 -1.15
N SER A 599 25.66 3.69 0.08
CA SER A 599 25.71 5.13 0.39
C SER A 599 26.98 5.80 -0.17
N VAL A 600 28.16 5.21 -0.01
CA VAL A 600 29.41 5.70 -0.62
C VAL A 600 29.28 5.76 -2.15
N ARG A 601 28.75 4.71 -2.79
CA ARG A 601 28.56 4.67 -4.26
C ARG A 601 27.54 5.70 -4.77
N TYR A 602 26.48 5.99 -4.02
CA TYR A 602 25.52 7.04 -4.38
C TYR A 602 26.05 8.46 -4.17
N GLY A 603 27.03 8.65 -3.28
CA GLY A 603 27.70 9.93 -3.05
C GLY A 603 28.38 10.47 -4.30
N ASP A 604 29.13 9.61 -4.99
CA ASP A 604 29.82 9.91 -6.25
C ASP A 604 28.84 10.36 -7.35
N VAL A 605 27.80 9.56 -7.62
CA VAL A 605 26.73 9.87 -8.59
C VAL A 605 26.01 11.21 -8.30
N ARG A 606 26.02 11.67 -7.04
CA ARG A 606 25.25 12.83 -6.59
C ARG A 606 26.13 14.02 -6.16
N GLY A 607 27.45 13.95 -6.31
CA GLY A 607 28.40 15.02 -5.99
C GLY A 607 28.48 15.38 -4.50
N THR A 608 28.32 14.40 -3.61
CA THR A 608 28.40 14.61 -2.15
C THR A 608 29.70 14.02 -1.61
N ASP A 609 30.43 14.77 -0.77
CA ASP A 609 31.61 14.25 -0.09
C ASP A 609 31.22 13.10 0.84
N THR A 610 31.69 11.91 0.50
CA THR A 610 31.44 10.65 1.23
C THR A 610 32.74 10.04 1.77
N ALA A 611 33.85 10.79 1.83
CA ALA A 611 35.11 10.30 2.37
C ALA A 611 34.95 9.73 3.79
N ALA A 612 34.24 10.45 4.67
CA ALA A 612 33.94 10.01 6.03
C ALA A 612 33.06 8.74 6.10
N LEU A 613 32.18 8.50 5.11
CA LEU A 613 31.41 7.25 5.01
C LEU A 613 32.30 6.08 4.57
N GLY A 614 33.25 6.34 3.66
CA GLY A 614 34.28 5.38 3.26
C GLY A 614 35.15 4.94 4.45
N GLU A 615 35.64 5.89 5.25
CA GLU A 615 36.43 5.60 6.45
C GLU A 615 35.66 4.75 7.47
N VAL A 616 34.39 5.09 7.75
CA VAL A 616 33.53 4.29 8.64
C VAL A 616 33.27 2.89 8.06
N ALA A 617 32.97 2.77 6.76
CA ALA A 617 32.75 1.47 6.12
C ALA A 617 34.00 0.57 6.15
N VAL A 618 35.19 1.14 5.95
CA VAL A 618 36.46 0.41 6.10
C VAL A 618 36.65 -0.04 7.55
N GLY A 619 36.50 0.86 8.54
CA GLY A 619 36.65 0.52 9.97
C GLY A 619 35.65 -0.53 10.47
N LEU A 620 34.41 -0.50 9.98
CA LEU A 620 33.43 -1.58 10.21
C LEU A 620 33.89 -2.90 9.59
N THR A 621 34.39 -2.86 8.35
CA THR A 621 34.88 -4.07 7.67
C THR A 621 36.04 -4.69 8.44
N GLU A 622 36.99 -3.90 8.95
CA GLU A 622 38.10 -4.41 9.77
C GLU A 622 37.63 -5.10 11.05
N ARG A 623 36.59 -4.55 11.70
CA ARG A 623 36.00 -5.16 12.90
C ARG A 623 35.21 -6.42 12.58
N ILE A 624 34.49 -6.46 11.45
CA ILE A 624 33.83 -7.68 10.98
C ILE A 624 34.87 -8.76 10.66
N LEU A 625 35.98 -8.43 10.00
CA LEU A 625 37.07 -9.37 9.71
C LEU A 625 37.66 -10.04 10.97
N VAL A 626 37.69 -9.32 12.10
CA VAL A 626 38.20 -9.83 13.39
C VAL A 626 37.11 -10.55 14.20
N GLY A 627 35.89 -9.99 14.25
CA GLY A 627 34.79 -10.46 15.10
C GLY A 627 33.94 -11.57 14.49
N LEU A 628 33.90 -11.73 13.17
CA LEU A 628 33.07 -12.74 12.51
C LEU A 628 33.53 -14.18 12.84
N PRO A 629 34.84 -14.54 12.81
CA PRO A 629 35.27 -15.89 13.13
C PRO A 629 34.90 -16.41 14.53
N PRO A 630 34.97 -15.64 15.64
CA PRO A 630 34.46 -16.09 16.94
C PRO A 630 32.93 -16.04 17.05
N ALA A 631 32.24 -15.15 16.33
CA ALA A 631 30.76 -15.10 16.37
C ALA A 631 30.09 -16.22 15.56
N CYS A 632 30.78 -16.82 14.58
CA CYS A 632 30.30 -17.99 13.84
C CYS A 632 30.44 -19.32 14.62
N VAL A 633 30.71 -19.29 15.92
CA VAL A 633 30.96 -20.49 16.75
C VAL A 633 29.83 -20.71 17.73
N GLY A 634 29.36 -21.96 17.86
CA GLY A 634 28.33 -22.33 18.84
C GLY A 634 26.93 -21.78 18.56
N LEU A 635 26.65 -21.35 17.32
CA LEU A 635 25.31 -20.92 16.89
C LEU A 635 24.38 -22.14 16.69
N ASP A 636 23.10 -21.94 16.95
CA ASP A 636 22.04 -22.87 16.56
C ASP A 636 21.69 -22.75 15.05
N ALA A 637 20.68 -23.48 14.60
CA ALA A 637 20.29 -23.51 13.19
C ALA A 637 19.80 -22.14 12.67
N ASP A 638 19.05 -21.39 13.47
CA ASP A 638 18.47 -20.10 13.08
C ASP A 638 19.53 -18.99 13.09
N GLY A 639 20.37 -18.94 14.13
CA GLY A 639 21.53 -18.04 14.21
C GLY A 639 22.57 -18.33 13.12
N ALA A 640 22.80 -19.60 12.77
CA ALA A 640 23.66 -19.95 11.64
C ALA A 640 23.07 -19.48 10.29
N ALA A 641 21.74 -19.61 10.11
CA ALA A 641 21.06 -19.13 8.92
C ALA A 641 21.06 -17.60 8.80
N GLU A 642 20.96 -16.89 9.93
CA GLU A 642 21.10 -15.44 10.00
C GLU A 642 22.53 -14.97 9.70
N MET A 643 23.51 -15.54 10.37
CA MET A 643 24.91 -15.22 10.15
C MET A 643 25.36 -15.50 8.71
N ARG A 644 24.81 -16.56 8.06
CA ARG A 644 24.99 -16.79 6.62
C ARG A 644 24.48 -15.60 5.79
N ARG A 645 23.27 -15.09 6.04
CA ARG A 645 22.71 -13.92 5.31
C ARG A 645 23.60 -12.69 5.47
N HIS A 646 24.10 -12.43 6.67
CA HIS A 646 25.02 -11.32 6.94
C HIS A 646 26.36 -11.49 6.21
N MET A 647 26.99 -12.66 6.29
CA MET A 647 28.26 -12.96 5.60
C MET A 647 28.16 -12.77 4.08
N GLU A 648 27.04 -13.20 3.46
CA GLU A 648 26.80 -12.99 2.04
C GLU A 648 26.60 -11.51 1.67
N ALA A 649 25.89 -10.75 2.51
CA ALA A 649 25.68 -9.32 2.29
C ALA A 649 27.00 -8.53 2.43
N VAL A 650 27.81 -8.85 3.44
CA VAL A 650 29.16 -8.28 3.64
C VAL A 650 30.09 -8.62 2.48
N HIS A 651 30.11 -9.86 2.00
CA HIS A 651 30.94 -10.27 0.87
C HIS A 651 30.64 -9.43 -0.39
N ARG A 652 29.36 -9.25 -0.74
CA ARG A 652 28.95 -8.36 -1.85
C ARG A 652 29.35 -6.89 -1.59
N ALA A 653 29.22 -6.42 -0.36
CA ALA A 653 29.59 -5.06 0.02
C ALA A 653 31.11 -4.80 -0.10
N ILE A 654 31.96 -5.74 0.32
CA ILE A 654 33.42 -5.65 0.17
C ILE A 654 33.83 -5.64 -1.30
N GLY A 655 33.12 -6.41 -2.14
CA GLY A 655 33.26 -6.34 -3.60
C GLY A 655 33.10 -4.90 -4.12
N LEU A 656 31.91 -4.33 -3.90
CA LEU A 656 31.55 -2.98 -4.34
C LEU A 656 32.48 -1.89 -3.80
N LEU A 657 32.91 -1.95 -2.52
CA LEU A 657 33.89 -1.00 -1.97
C LEU A 657 35.20 -0.98 -2.75
N SER A 658 35.65 -2.15 -3.18
CA SER A 658 36.94 -2.28 -3.86
C SER A 658 36.89 -1.77 -5.30
N GLU A 659 35.75 -1.97 -5.99
CA GLU A 659 35.51 -1.42 -7.33
C GLU A 659 35.58 0.11 -7.30
N THR A 660 34.85 0.74 -6.36
CA THR A 660 34.83 2.20 -6.17
C THR A 660 36.23 2.79 -5.90
N ALA A 661 37.06 2.09 -5.12
CA ALA A 661 38.44 2.50 -4.84
C ALA A 661 39.37 2.38 -6.08
N THR A 662 39.08 1.44 -6.98
CA THR A 662 39.86 1.22 -8.21
C THR A 662 39.54 2.28 -9.27
N GLU A 663 38.26 2.64 -9.43
CA GLU A 663 37.80 3.70 -10.34
C GLU A 663 38.42 5.06 -9.97
N THR A 664 38.45 5.40 -8.68
CA THR A 664 39.04 6.65 -8.18
C THR A 664 40.55 6.75 -8.47
N GLY A 665 41.29 5.63 -8.39
CA GLY A 665 42.73 5.58 -8.69
C GLY A 665 43.07 5.71 -10.18
N ALA A 666 42.18 5.24 -11.06
CA ALA A 666 42.34 5.38 -12.51
C ALA A 666 42.13 6.83 -12.97
N ALA A 667 41.17 7.56 -12.38
CA ALA A 667 40.96 8.98 -12.67
C ALA A 667 42.16 9.86 -12.31
N ALA A 668 42.84 9.57 -11.19
CA ALA A 668 43.98 10.34 -10.72
C ALA A 668 45.27 10.12 -11.53
N THR A 669 45.37 9.04 -12.31
CA THR A 669 46.59 8.70 -13.09
C THR A 669 46.56 9.17 -14.54
N GLY A 670 45.45 9.77 -15.01
CA GLY A 670 45.30 10.31 -16.36
C GLY A 670 45.82 11.74 -16.58
N ALA A 671 46.25 12.45 -15.53
CA ALA A 671 46.63 13.86 -15.59
C ALA A 671 48.10 14.08 -15.17
N GLY A 672 49.04 13.82 -16.08
CA GLY A 672 50.47 13.99 -15.77
C GLY A 672 51.45 13.42 -16.80
N ALA A 673 51.27 13.75 -18.08
CA ALA A 673 52.18 13.32 -19.15
C ALA A 673 52.49 14.47 -20.13
N GLU A 674 53.09 15.55 -19.62
CA GLU A 674 53.79 16.53 -20.46
C GLU A 674 55.26 16.65 -20.05
N THR A 675 56.10 16.85 -21.06
CA THR A 675 57.55 16.73 -21.04
C THR A 675 58.20 18.01 -20.55
N GLU A 676 59.26 17.94 -19.74
CA GLU A 676 60.34 18.93 -19.86
C GLU A 676 61.69 18.45 -19.34
N THR A 677 62.75 18.97 -19.97
CA THR A 677 64.16 18.57 -19.80
C THR A 677 64.99 19.74 -19.28
N GLY A 678 65.86 19.56 -18.28
CA GLY A 678 66.91 20.56 -18.04
C GLY A 678 67.63 20.58 -16.69
N THR A 679 68.89 20.12 -16.71
CA THR A 679 70.07 20.81 -16.12
C THR A 679 70.31 20.77 -14.58
N GLU A 680 71.60 20.71 -14.24
CA GLU A 680 72.18 20.43 -12.92
C GLU A 680 72.27 21.66 -11.98
N GLY A 681 72.27 21.42 -10.66
CA GLY A 681 72.57 22.42 -9.62
C GLY A 681 72.85 21.81 -8.25
N ARG A 682 73.92 22.24 -7.56
CA ARG A 682 74.43 21.67 -6.29
C ARG A 682 73.66 22.12 -5.03
N PRO A 683 73.78 21.42 -3.88
CA PRO A 683 72.82 21.51 -2.79
C PRO A 683 73.11 22.61 -1.77
N HIS A 684 72.05 23.18 -1.19
CA HIS A 684 72.10 23.93 0.06
C HIS A 684 71.04 23.43 1.05
N THR A 685 71.48 23.30 2.30
CA THR A 685 70.68 22.85 3.45
C THR A 685 69.83 23.98 4.03
N GLN A 686 68.53 23.79 4.20
CA GLN A 686 67.83 24.44 5.32
C GLN A 686 66.60 23.67 5.83
N THR A 687 66.44 23.76 7.14
CA THR A 687 65.45 23.12 8.00
C THR A 687 64.03 23.64 7.75
N GLY A 688 63.05 22.73 7.64
CA GLY A 688 61.62 23.06 7.60
C GLY A 688 60.78 21.89 8.12
N ALA A 689 59.78 22.18 8.96
CA ALA A 689 59.01 21.15 9.65
C ALA A 689 58.12 20.34 8.69
N ARG A 690 58.05 19.01 8.88
CA ARG A 690 57.09 18.14 8.19
C ARG A 690 55.66 18.47 8.63
N PRO A 691 54.73 18.78 7.71
CA PRO A 691 53.31 18.58 7.96
C PRO A 691 53.03 17.09 8.20
N ALA A 692 52.03 16.77 9.02
CA ALA A 692 51.58 15.39 9.14
C ALA A 692 50.88 14.97 7.85
N GLU A 693 51.47 14.01 7.13
CA GLU A 693 50.86 13.40 5.95
C GLU A 693 49.63 12.58 6.37
N THR A 694 48.44 13.14 6.15
CA THR A 694 47.20 12.36 6.11
C THR A 694 47.33 11.33 4.98
N ARG A 695 47.52 10.07 5.34
CA ARG A 695 47.69 8.98 4.36
C ARG A 695 46.37 8.76 3.62
N SER A 696 46.24 9.32 2.42
CA SER A 696 45.23 8.88 1.46
C SER A 696 45.42 7.38 1.20
N ALA A 697 44.37 6.58 1.39
CA ALA A 697 44.43 5.15 1.12
C ALA A 697 44.65 4.90 -0.38
N GLY A 698 45.87 4.57 -0.77
CA GLY A 698 46.20 4.22 -2.16
C GLY A 698 45.56 2.91 -2.61
N PRO A 699 45.53 2.62 -3.93
CA PRO A 699 44.79 1.48 -4.50
C PRO A 699 45.12 0.11 -3.87
N GLY A 700 46.35 -0.09 -3.37
CA GLY A 700 46.73 -1.32 -2.65
C GLY A 700 45.97 -1.60 -1.35
N ALA A 701 45.25 -0.62 -0.78
CA ALA A 701 44.42 -0.83 0.40
C ALA A 701 43.14 -1.64 0.09
N ALA A 702 42.56 -1.45 -1.10
CA ALA A 702 41.33 -2.13 -1.53
C ALA A 702 41.57 -3.60 -1.85
N ASP A 703 42.63 -3.91 -2.61
CA ASP A 703 43.08 -5.28 -2.84
C ASP A 703 43.45 -5.99 -1.52
N GLY A 704 44.05 -5.26 -0.58
CA GLY A 704 44.31 -5.74 0.78
C GLY A 704 43.03 -6.14 1.54
N LEU A 705 41.92 -5.43 1.33
CA LEU A 705 40.64 -5.73 1.99
C LEU A 705 40.00 -7.00 1.42
N ARG A 706 39.94 -7.17 0.08
CA ARG A 706 39.48 -8.43 -0.53
C ARG A 706 40.36 -9.61 -0.12
N ALA A 707 41.68 -9.44 -0.08
CA ALA A 707 42.61 -10.48 0.34
C ALA A 707 42.40 -10.90 1.81
N ARG A 708 42.18 -9.94 2.72
CA ARG A 708 41.84 -10.22 4.14
C ARG A 708 40.49 -10.92 4.28
N TRP A 709 39.47 -10.51 3.52
CA TRP A 709 38.17 -11.19 3.51
C TRP A 709 38.29 -12.64 3.02
N ALA A 710 39.01 -12.88 1.93
CA ALA A 710 39.24 -14.23 1.43
C ALA A 710 40.07 -15.09 2.42
N ALA A 711 41.03 -14.51 3.14
CA ALA A 711 41.75 -15.22 4.22
C ALA A 711 40.83 -15.58 5.40
N MET A 712 39.93 -14.67 5.78
CA MET A 712 38.94 -14.90 6.84
C MET A 712 37.92 -15.99 6.42
N LEU A 713 37.38 -15.94 5.20
CA LEU A 713 36.50 -17.01 4.68
C LEU A 713 37.21 -18.37 4.63
N ARG A 714 38.50 -18.43 4.28
CA ARG A 714 39.27 -19.69 4.33
C ARG A 714 39.41 -20.22 5.75
N SER A 715 39.60 -19.34 6.73
CA SER A 715 39.59 -19.69 8.16
C SER A 715 38.22 -20.25 8.59
N LEU A 716 37.10 -19.65 8.17
CA LEU A 716 35.77 -20.19 8.45
C LEU A 716 35.53 -21.56 7.79
N ALA A 717 35.87 -21.73 6.50
CA ALA A 717 35.63 -22.98 5.78
C ALA A 717 36.35 -24.19 6.41
N GLY A 718 37.59 -23.99 6.87
CA GLY A 718 38.46 -25.03 7.44
C GLY A 718 38.41 -25.22 8.97
N ARG A 719 37.48 -24.59 9.69
CA ARG A 719 37.36 -24.74 11.16
C ARG A 719 36.52 -25.96 11.56
N ASP A 720 37.20 -27.05 11.87
CA ASP A 720 36.64 -28.30 12.46
C ASP A 720 36.84 -28.42 13.98
N GLY A 721 37.41 -27.40 14.65
CA GLY A 721 37.76 -27.45 16.08
C GLY A 721 36.61 -27.11 17.02
N THR A 722 36.69 -27.56 18.28
CA THR A 722 35.68 -27.30 19.33
C THR A 722 35.85 -25.91 19.96
N PRO A 723 34.78 -25.08 20.10
CA PRO A 723 33.42 -25.31 19.61
C PRO A 723 33.32 -25.07 18.09
N ALA A 724 32.56 -25.90 17.40
CA ALA A 724 32.52 -25.94 15.95
C ALA A 724 31.82 -24.72 15.33
N THR A 725 32.26 -24.34 14.14
CA THR A 725 31.52 -23.45 13.24
C THR A 725 30.46 -24.27 12.49
N PRO A 726 29.16 -23.91 12.52
CA PRO A 726 28.12 -24.70 11.86
C PRO A 726 28.39 -24.94 10.38
N GLY A 727 28.15 -26.18 9.92
CA GLY A 727 28.37 -26.59 8.52
C GLY A 727 27.82 -25.60 7.50
N LEU A 728 26.62 -25.05 7.74
CA LEU A 728 25.96 -24.05 6.90
C LEU A 728 26.83 -22.82 6.57
N ILE A 729 27.59 -22.31 7.54
CA ILE A 729 28.49 -21.18 7.36
C ILE A 729 29.76 -21.63 6.62
N ARG A 730 30.30 -22.80 6.99
CA ARG A 730 31.53 -23.37 6.40
C ARG A 730 31.37 -23.65 4.91
N GLY A 731 30.29 -24.33 4.52
CA GLY A 731 29.95 -24.62 3.13
C GLY A 731 29.74 -23.35 2.33
N ARG A 732 29.04 -22.34 2.89
CA ARG A 732 28.86 -21.07 2.19
C ARG A 732 30.16 -20.29 2.03
N ALA A 733 31.04 -20.28 3.04
CA ALA A 733 32.35 -19.65 2.95
C ALA A 733 33.22 -20.31 1.86
N ALA A 734 33.22 -21.65 1.77
CA ALA A 734 33.87 -22.37 0.69
C ALA A 734 33.31 -22.02 -0.70
N ARG A 735 31.96 -21.93 -0.83
CA ARG A 735 31.33 -21.54 -2.11
C ARG A 735 31.69 -20.12 -2.55
N LEU A 736 31.62 -19.14 -1.65
CA LEU A 736 31.97 -17.75 -1.98
C LEU A 736 33.43 -17.61 -2.45
N LEU A 737 34.34 -18.39 -1.89
CA LEU A 737 35.73 -18.43 -2.35
C LEU A 737 35.90 -19.11 -3.72
N LEU A 738 35.08 -20.12 -4.02
CA LEU A 738 35.07 -20.78 -5.33
C LEU A 738 34.50 -19.86 -6.41
N ASP A 739 33.39 -19.17 -6.12
CA ASP A 739 32.77 -18.15 -6.99
C ASP A 739 33.76 -17.03 -7.36
N ASP A 740 34.56 -16.55 -6.39
CA ASP A 740 35.59 -15.53 -6.58
C ASP A 740 36.89 -16.07 -7.24
N GLY A 741 36.99 -17.36 -7.57
CA GLY A 741 38.21 -18.00 -8.07
C GLY A 741 39.39 -18.01 -7.08
N ARG A 742 39.11 -17.87 -5.78
CA ARG A 742 40.09 -17.83 -4.67
C ARG A 742 40.28 -19.19 -3.98
N LEU A 743 39.56 -20.21 -4.43
CA LEU A 743 39.64 -21.62 -4.02
C LEU A 743 39.75 -22.49 -5.27
N ALA A 744 40.69 -23.43 -5.31
CA ALA A 744 40.82 -24.38 -6.41
C ALA A 744 39.75 -25.49 -6.32
N GLU A 745 39.37 -26.09 -7.45
CA GLU A 745 38.36 -27.15 -7.51
C GLU A 745 38.75 -28.37 -6.64
N ASP A 746 40.03 -28.78 -6.65
CA ASP A 746 40.56 -29.86 -5.80
C ASP A 746 40.47 -29.56 -4.31
N GLU A 747 40.67 -28.29 -3.92
CA GLU A 747 40.60 -27.84 -2.53
C GLU A 747 39.15 -27.74 -2.05
N ALA A 748 38.22 -27.32 -2.93
CA ALA A 748 36.79 -27.40 -2.66
C ALA A 748 36.34 -28.86 -2.49
N ALA A 749 36.82 -29.77 -3.34
CA ALA A 749 36.57 -31.21 -3.21
C ALA A 749 37.14 -31.79 -1.91
N ARG A 750 38.33 -31.35 -1.48
CA ARG A 750 38.94 -31.74 -0.20
C ARG A 750 38.13 -31.26 1.01
N LEU A 751 37.68 -30.01 1.01
CA LEU A 751 36.82 -29.47 2.09
C LEU A 751 35.46 -30.17 2.16
N MET A 752 34.87 -30.48 0.99
CA MET A 752 33.64 -31.28 0.90
C MET A 752 33.85 -32.70 1.43
N GLY A 753 34.93 -33.38 1.05
CA GLY A 753 35.26 -34.73 1.53
C GLY A 753 35.53 -34.80 3.05
N LEU A 754 36.07 -33.73 3.64
CA LEU A 754 36.24 -33.61 5.10
C LEU A 754 34.91 -33.39 5.81
N ALA A 755 34.11 -32.41 5.36
CA ALA A 755 32.83 -32.10 5.96
C ALA A 755 31.84 -33.28 5.88
N LEU A 756 31.99 -34.15 4.87
CA LEU A 756 31.11 -35.27 4.58
C LEU A 756 31.77 -36.63 4.88
N SER A 757 32.75 -36.62 5.79
CA SER A 757 33.42 -37.83 6.26
C SER A 757 32.47 -38.74 7.07
N PRO A 758 32.71 -40.07 7.14
CA PRO A 758 31.92 -40.97 7.99
C PRO A 758 31.96 -40.66 9.49
N GLY A 759 32.87 -39.79 9.95
CA GLY A 759 32.93 -39.32 11.33
C GLY A 759 32.08 -38.09 11.63
N THR A 760 31.52 -37.43 10.61
CA THR A 760 30.69 -36.22 10.78
C THR A 760 29.24 -36.58 11.05
N GLN A 761 28.56 -35.84 11.94
CA GLN A 761 27.14 -36.05 12.23
C GLN A 761 26.27 -35.72 10.99
N PRO A 762 25.31 -36.58 10.58
CA PRO A 762 24.49 -36.36 9.38
C PRO A 762 23.80 -34.99 9.27
N PRO A 763 23.28 -34.37 10.36
CA PRO A 763 22.72 -33.01 10.31
C PRO A 763 23.75 -31.92 9.98
N GLU A 764 25.00 -32.08 10.43
CA GLU A 764 26.09 -31.14 10.17
C GLU A 764 26.58 -31.25 8.73
N ALA A 765 26.77 -32.49 8.26
CA ALA A 765 27.11 -32.82 6.88
C ALA A 765 26.09 -32.21 5.89
N ALA A 766 24.80 -32.41 6.12
CA ALA A 766 23.77 -31.83 5.24
C ALA A 766 23.67 -30.30 5.34
N SER A 767 23.89 -29.72 6.53
CA SER A 767 23.96 -28.27 6.70
C SER A 767 25.10 -27.67 5.87
N TRP A 768 26.24 -28.34 5.79
CA TRP A 768 27.37 -27.94 4.94
C TRP A 768 26.99 -27.92 3.46
N ILE A 769 26.29 -28.95 2.97
CA ILE A 769 25.80 -29.04 1.59
C ILE A 769 24.79 -27.93 1.29
N GLU A 770 23.84 -27.68 2.20
CA GLU A 770 22.87 -26.57 2.08
C GLU A 770 23.57 -25.20 1.98
N GLY A 771 24.68 -25.02 2.70
CA GLY A 771 25.52 -23.83 2.63
C GLY A 771 26.32 -23.72 1.32
N PHE A 772 26.86 -24.83 0.82
CA PHE A 772 27.71 -24.84 -0.37
C PHE A 772 26.92 -24.70 -1.68
N ILE A 773 25.79 -25.40 -1.80
CA ILE A 773 24.95 -25.38 -3.02
C ILE A 773 23.91 -24.24 -2.96
N GLY A 774 23.48 -23.87 -1.75
CA GLY A 774 22.45 -22.86 -1.50
C GLY A 774 21.03 -23.43 -1.51
N GLY A 775 20.32 -23.24 -0.39
CA GLY A 775 18.88 -23.50 -0.28
C GLY A 775 18.03 -22.35 -0.82
N GLY A 776 17.01 -22.67 -1.62
CA GLY A 776 16.02 -21.73 -2.17
C GLY A 776 16.01 -21.65 -3.71
N ALA A 777 15.02 -20.92 -4.25
CA ALA A 777 14.67 -20.90 -5.68
C ALA A 777 15.82 -20.53 -6.65
N GLY A 778 16.85 -19.82 -6.19
CA GLY A 778 18.02 -19.46 -7.01
C GLY A 778 19.15 -20.49 -7.05
N GLY A 779 19.24 -21.39 -6.07
CA GLY A 779 20.42 -22.27 -5.90
C GLY A 779 20.54 -23.34 -6.99
N GLY A 780 19.43 -24.01 -7.32
CA GLY A 780 19.43 -25.07 -8.32
C GLY A 780 19.75 -24.60 -9.74
N MET A 781 19.53 -23.32 -10.06
CA MET A 781 19.83 -22.78 -11.40
C MET A 781 21.35 -22.69 -11.65
N LEU A 782 22.16 -22.51 -10.60
CA LEU A 782 23.62 -22.57 -10.72
C LEU A 782 24.10 -23.97 -11.08
N LEU A 783 23.56 -25.02 -10.44
CA LEU A 783 23.85 -26.41 -10.81
C LEU A 783 23.41 -26.78 -12.24
N VAL A 784 22.46 -26.06 -12.84
CA VAL A 784 22.05 -26.24 -14.25
C VAL A 784 23.06 -25.63 -15.23
N HIS A 785 23.81 -24.60 -14.82
CA HIS A 785 24.74 -23.86 -15.69
C HIS A 785 26.22 -24.15 -15.42
N ASP A 786 26.56 -24.71 -14.26
CA ASP A 786 27.92 -25.06 -13.84
C ASP A 786 28.06 -26.60 -13.80
N GLU A 787 28.40 -27.19 -14.95
CA GLU A 787 28.63 -28.65 -15.08
C GLU A 787 29.76 -29.14 -14.14
N ARG A 788 30.70 -28.27 -13.75
CA ARG A 788 31.81 -28.62 -12.85
C ARG A 788 31.31 -28.75 -11.41
N LEU A 789 30.50 -27.81 -10.95
CA LEU A 789 29.83 -27.87 -9.65
C LEU A 789 28.90 -29.07 -9.57
N LEU A 790 28.10 -29.31 -10.61
CA LEU A 790 27.23 -30.48 -10.69
C LEU A 790 28.06 -31.78 -10.58
N GLY A 791 29.16 -31.87 -11.33
CA GLY A 791 30.09 -33.01 -11.26
C GLY A 791 30.79 -33.19 -9.90
N LEU A 792 31.04 -32.12 -9.14
CA LEU A 792 31.55 -32.22 -7.77
C LEU A 792 30.51 -32.85 -6.84
N VAL A 793 29.27 -32.37 -6.88
CA VAL A 793 28.16 -32.88 -6.04
C VAL A 793 27.81 -34.33 -6.40
N ASP A 794 27.79 -34.66 -7.69
CA ASP A 794 27.53 -36.01 -8.22
C ASP A 794 28.61 -37.01 -7.78
N ARG A 795 29.91 -36.69 -7.99
CA ARG A 795 31.03 -37.53 -7.52
C ARG A 795 30.98 -37.77 -6.02
N TRP A 796 30.59 -36.77 -5.22
CA TRP A 796 30.41 -36.96 -3.79
C TRP A 796 29.22 -37.89 -3.48
N LEU A 797 28.03 -37.65 -4.04
CA LEU A 797 26.84 -38.49 -3.82
C LEU A 797 27.11 -39.97 -4.11
N ILE A 798 27.84 -40.25 -5.20
CA ILE A 798 28.24 -41.61 -5.59
C ILE A 798 29.23 -42.24 -4.61
N SER A 799 30.01 -41.43 -3.88
CA SER A 799 31.00 -41.90 -2.90
C SER A 799 30.43 -42.20 -1.50
N VAL A 800 29.16 -41.84 -1.23
CA VAL A 800 28.53 -42.06 0.09
C VAL A 800 28.16 -43.55 0.27
N PRO A 801 28.61 -44.22 1.35
CA PRO A 801 28.19 -45.59 1.66
C PRO A 801 26.67 -45.70 1.87
N ALA A 802 26.06 -46.82 1.45
CA ALA A 802 24.60 -47.01 1.46
C ALA A 802 23.95 -46.84 2.85
N GLU A 803 24.66 -47.22 3.91
CA GLU A 803 24.22 -47.04 5.30
C GLU A 803 24.12 -45.55 5.65
N ALA A 804 25.19 -44.78 5.43
CA ALA A 804 25.23 -43.33 5.66
C ALA A 804 24.32 -42.53 4.71
N PHE A 805 24.10 -43.01 3.48
CA PHE A 805 23.20 -42.35 2.52
C PHE A 805 21.77 -42.25 3.06
N THR A 806 21.31 -43.26 3.80
CA THR A 806 19.96 -43.30 4.37
C THR A 806 19.74 -42.19 5.40
N ASP A 807 20.74 -41.87 6.22
CA ASP A 807 20.67 -40.84 7.25
C ASP A 807 20.71 -39.41 6.67
N VAL A 808 21.42 -39.22 5.56
CA VAL A 808 21.59 -37.91 4.91
C VAL A 808 20.46 -37.62 3.90
N LEU A 809 19.78 -38.66 3.38
CA LEU A 809 18.71 -38.57 2.37
C LEU A 809 17.53 -37.63 2.73
N PRO A 810 16.98 -37.60 3.96
CA PRO A 810 15.88 -36.68 4.30
C PRO A 810 16.28 -35.20 4.16
N LEU A 811 17.53 -34.90 4.48
CA LEU A 811 18.08 -33.55 4.46
C LEU A 811 18.46 -33.13 3.03
N LEU A 812 19.07 -34.02 2.24
CA LEU A 812 19.25 -33.80 0.80
C LEU A 812 17.90 -33.57 0.12
N ARG A 813 16.89 -34.38 0.43
CA ARG A 813 15.52 -34.20 -0.08
C ARG A 813 14.97 -32.83 0.28
N ARG A 814 15.17 -32.34 1.51
CA ARG A 814 14.82 -30.96 1.90
C ARG A 814 15.53 -29.94 1.01
N THR A 815 16.86 -29.97 0.91
CA THR A 815 17.67 -29.01 0.15
C THR A 815 17.27 -28.97 -1.33
N PHE A 816 17.19 -30.12 -2.00
CA PHE A 816 16.83 -30.19 -3.42
C PHE A 816 15.33 -29.94 -3.68
N SER A 817 14.42 -30.21 -2.72
CA SER A 817 12.99 -29.93 -2.88
C SER A 817 12.64 -28.44 -2.89
N ALA A 818 13.53 -27.59 -2.37
CA ALA A 818 13.39 -26.14 -2.39
C ALA A 818 13.65 -25.51 -3.78
N TYR A 819 14.01 -26.30 -4.79
CA TYR A 819 14.21 -25.85 -6.17
C TYR A 819 12.93 -26.00 -6.99
N ASP A 820 12.70 -25.04 -7.90
CA ASP A 820 11.56 -25.08 -8.82
C ASP A 820 11.49 -26.38 -9.63
N THR A 821 10.27 -26.83 -9.93
CA THR A 821 10.02 -28.11 -10.62
C THR A 821 10.73 -28.19 -11.98
N GLY A 822 10.81 -27.08 -12.71
CA GLY A 822 11.56 -27.00 -13.97
C GLY A 822 13.08 -27.15 -13.80
N VAL A 823 13.65 -26.54 -12.75
CA VAL A 823 15.07 -26.65 -12.40
C VAL A 823 15.42 -28.09 -12.00
N ARG A 824 14.62 -28.70 -11.11
CA ARG A 824 14.79 -30.11 -10.71
C ARG A 824 14.75 -31.08 -11.90
N ARG A 825 13.85 -30.85 -12.85
CA ARG A 825 13.77 -31.65 -14.09
C ARG A 825 15.06 -31.50 -14.92
N THR A 826 15.52 -30.27 -15.13
CA THR A 826 16.72 -30.00 -15.92
C THR A 826 17.97 -30.62 -15.27
N LEU A 827 18.10 -30.55 -13.95
CA LEU A 827 19.17 -31.23 -13.22
C LEU A 827 19.13 -32.76 -13.40
N GLY A 828 17.95 -33.37 -13.31
CA GLY A 828 17.78 -34.80 -13.60
C GLY A 828 18.14 -35.17 -15.05
N GLU A 829 17.84 -34.30 -16.01
CA GLU A 829 18.21 -34.49 -17.42
C GLU A 829 19.73 -34.33 -17.66
N LEU A 830 20.42 -33.45 -16.91
CA LEU A 830 21.88 -33.29 -16.94
C LEU A 830 22.61 -34.48 -16.29
N VAL A 831 22.19 -34.91 -15.09
CA VAL A 831 22.77 -36.11 -14.43
C VAL A 831 22.56 -37.36 -15.31
N ARG A 832 21.40 -37.51 -15.95
CA ARG A 832 21.12 -38.58 -16.93
C ARG A 832 22.05 -38.54 -18.15
N ARG A 833 22.61 -37.38 -18.51
CA ARG A 833 23.52 -37.21 -19.65
C ARG A 833 24.95 -37.63 -19.31
N GLY A 834 25.32 -37.61 -18.03
CA GLY A 834 26.68 -37.83 -17.54
C GLY A 834 27.61 -36.62 -17.80
N PRO A 835 28.79 -36.57 -17.16
CA PRO A 835 29.74 -35.49 -17.37
C PRO A 835 30.27 -35.50 -18.82
N SER A 836 30.24 -34.33 -19.45
CA SER A 836 30.77 -34.08 -20.79
C SER A 836 32.29 -34.34 -20.82
N VAL A 837 32.71 -35.52 -21.28
CA VAL A 837 34.14 -35.80 -21.54
C VAL A 837 34.52 -35.14 -22.87
N ASP A 838 35.30 -34.06 -22.80
CA ASP A 838 35.77 -33.34 -23.98
C ASP A 838 36.63 -34.25 -24.89
N GLY A 839 36.15 -34.46 -26.12
CA GLY A 839 36.84 -35.24 -27.14
C GLY A 839 36.03 -35.35 -28.44
N PRO A 840 36.43 -34.71 -29.55
CA PRO A 840 35.66 -34.71 -30.79
C PRO A 840 35.89 -35.99 -31.61
N THR A 841 35.26 -37.10 -31.20
CA THR A 841 35.16 -38.31 -32.02
C THR A 841 33.70 -38.75 -32.13
N GLY A 842 33.07 -38.45 -33.27
CA GLY A 842 31.74 -38.95 -33.57
C GLY A 842 31.76 -40.46 -33.86
N GLY A 843 30.74 -41.20 -33.40
CA GLY A 843 30.66 -42.62 -33.70
C GLY A 843 29.66 -43.41 -32.86
N GLN A 844 28.42 -43.49 -33.36
CA GLN A 844 27.47 -44.59 -33.14
C GLN A 844 26.84 -44.73 -31.74
N GLY A 845 25.56 -45.11 -31.72
CA GLY A 845 24.78 -45.27 -30.50
C GLY A 845 25.16 -46.53 -29.72
N ALA A 846 25.28 -46.38 -28.40
CA ALA A 846 25.41 -47.46 -27.43
C ALA A 846 24.18 -47.47 -26.48
N PRO A 847 23.84 -48.60 -25.84
CA PRO A 847 22.48 -48.83 -25.35
C PRO A 847 22.18 -48.15 -24.01
N ALA A 848 20.90 -47.80 -23.79
CA ALA A 848 20.41 -47.46 -22.47
C ALA A 848 20.42 -48.69 -21.54
N ALA A 849 20.86 -48.49 -20.30
CA ALA A 849 20.88 -49.49 -19.23
C ALA A 849 20.08 -48.96 -18.01
N PRO A 850 19.68 -49.82 -17.06
CA PRO A 850 18.35 -50.42 -17.06
C PRO A 850 17.39 -49.69 -16.11
N GLY A 851 16.14 -49.50 -16.55
CA GLY A 851 15.06 -48.99 -15.68
C GLY A 851 13.90 -48.33 -16.41
N PHE A 852 14.17 -47.66 -17.54
CA PHE A 852 13.18 -47.02 -18.40
C PHE A 852 13.56 -47.18 -19.88
N GLY A 853 13.06 -48.25 -20.51
CA GLY A 853 13.08 -48.39 -21.97
C GLY A 853 12.01 -47.50 -22.65
N PRO A 854 12.02 -47.38 -23.99
CA PRO A 854 11.05 -46.56 -24.74
C PRO A 854 9.65 -47.21 -24.87
N GLY A 855 9.27 -48.09 -23.94
CA GLY A 855 8.02 -48.83 -23.96
C GLY A 855 7.68 -49.45 -22.61
N LEU A 856 6.43 -49.92 -22.47
CA LEU A 856 5.96 -50.63 -21.28
C LEU A 856 6.74 -51.95 -21.09
N ASP A 857 7.27 -52.15 -19.90
CA ASP A 857 7.79 -53.41 -19.41
C ASP A 857 6.59 -54.29 -18.99
N PRO A 858 6.23 -55.35 -19.75
CA PRO A 858 5.03 -56.11 -19.50
C PRO A 858 5.14 -56.97 -18.24
N ASP A 859 6.35 -57.38 -17.85
CA ASP A 859 6.59 -58.26 -16.70
C ASP A 859 6.51 -57.45 -15.39
N ARG A 860 7.11 -56.26 -15.35
CA ARG A 860 6.89 -55.31 -14.24
C ARG A 860 5.46 -54.80 -14.17
N ALA A 861 4.79 -54.60 -15.32
CA ALA A 861 3.38 -54.22 -15.33
C ALA A 861 2.51 -55.34 -14.74
N ALA A 862 2.67 -56.58 -15.20
CA ALA A 862 1.93 -57.75 -14.71
C ALA A 862 2.07 -57.93 -13.18
N ALA A 863 3.28 -57.72 -12.64
CA ALA A 863 3.55 -57.83 -11.20
C ALA A 863 2.74 -56.85 -10.33
N VAL A 864 2.30 -55.70 -10.86
CA VAL A 864 1.56 -54.67 -10.10
C VAL A 864 0.08 -54.60 -10.50
N VAL A 865 -0.28 -55.07 -11.69
CA VAL A 865 -1.67 -55.07 -12.21
C VAL A 865 -2.65 -55.78 -11.28
N SER A 866 -2.28 -56.89 -10.64
CA SER A 866 -3.17 -57.57 -9.68
C SER A 866 -3.52 -56.67 -8.49
N THR A 867 -2.53 -55.98 -7.90
CA THR A 867 -2.71 -55.05 -6.79
C THR A 867 -3.53 -53.83 -7.22
N VAL A 868 -3.31 -53.30 -8.42
CA VAL A 868 -4.09 -52.17 -8.97
C VAL A 868 -5.55 -52.57 -9.22
N ARG A 869 -5.82 -53.78 -9.74
CA ARG A 869 -7.21 -54.27 -9.89
C ARG A 869 -7.92 -54.41 -8.55
N MET A 870 -7.23 -54.95 -7.53
CA MET A 870 -7.75 -55.04 -6.17
C MET A 870 -8.07 -53.66 -5.57
N LEU A 871 -7.20 -52.67 -5.75
CA LEU A 871 -7.43 -51.28 -5.32
C LEU A 871 -8.57 -50.58 -6.08
N LEU A 872 -8.86 -51.01 -7.31
CA LEU A 872 -9.95 -50.50 -8.15
C LEU A 872 -11.25 -51.33 -8.04
N GLY A 873 -11.32 -52.32 -7.14
CA GLY A 873 -12.51 -53.14 -6.95
C GLY A 873 -12.85 -54.08 -8.11
N LEU A 874 -11.86 -54.43 -8.94
CA LEU A 874 -11.99 -55.35 -10.07
C LEU A 874 -11.43 -56.73 -9.71
N ASP A 875 -12.10 -57.79 -10.16
CA ASP A 875 -11.67 -59.17 -9.88
C ASP A 875 -10.21 -59.43 -10.33
N PRO A 876 -9.44 -60.17 -9.52
CA PRO A 876 -8.06 -60.52 -9.81
C PRO A 876 -7.98 -61.43 -11.04
N ALA A 877 -7.00 -61.18 -11.91
CA ALA A 877 -6.76 -62.03 -13.07
C ALA A 877 -6.20 -63.39 -12.64
N PRO A 878 -6.55 -64.51 -13.31
CA PRO A 878 -6.03 -65.83 -12.99
C PRO A 878 -4.50 -65.89 -13.14
N HIS A 879 -3.85 -66.68 -12.29
CA HIS A 879 -2.39 -66.78 -12.27
C HIS A 879 -1.84 -67.46 -13.54
N ALA A 880 -0.67 -67.00 -14.00
CA ALA A 880 -0.06 -67.40 -15.27
C ALA A 880 0.43 -68.87 -15.36
N ASN A 881 0.11 -69.73 -14.38
CA ASN A 881 0.43 -71.16 -14.43
C ASN A 881 -0.67 -72.01 -15.10
N ASP A 882 -1.93 -71.56 -15.15
CA ASP A 882 -3.05 -72.37 -15.64
C ASP A 882 -3.20 -72.37 -17.18
N THR A 883 -2.33 -71.64 -17.91
CA THR A 883 -2.39 -71.55 -19.38
C THR A 883 -1.48 -72.55 -20.10
N MET A 884 -0.72 -73.38 -19.38
CA MET A 884 0.24 -74.31 -20.00
C MET A 884 -0.33 -75.71 -20.30
N GLU A 885 -1.58 -76.01 -19.90
CA GLU A 885 -2.23 -77.31 -20.14
C GLU A 885 -3.27 -77.28 -21.29
N ALA A 886 -3.42 -76.15 -22.00
CA ALA A 886 -4.27 -76.01 -23.18
C ALA A 886 -3.50 -76.04 -24.52
N ALA A 887 -2.25 -76.55 -24.51
CA ALA A 887 -1.37 -76.64 -25.67
C ALA A 887 -0.64 -78.00 -25.79
N ARG A 888 -1.34 -79.09 -25.45
CA ARG A 888 -1.02 -80.48 -25.83
C ARG A 888 -2.28 -81.25 -26.17
#